data_AF-A0A3E3IUI6-F1
#
_entry.id   AF-A0A3E3IUI6-F1
#
_cell.length_a   1.000
_cell.length_b   1.000
_cell.length_c   1.000
_cell.angle_alpha   90.00
_cell.angle_beta   90.00
_cell.angle_gamma   90.00
#
_symmetry.space_group_name_H-M   'P 1'
#
loop_
_entity.id
_entity.type
_entity.pdbx_description
1 polymer ?
#
loop_
_entity_poly.entity_id
_entity_poly.type
_entity_poly.pdbx_seq_one_letter_code
_entity_poly.pdbx_strand_id
1 'polypeptide(L)'
;MKLLERQRLFQKPSREYRGKPFWSWNGKLEEKELKRQINVMKGMGFGGFFMHSRTGLETEYLGEDWFRLINRCADYGNKKGLETWLYDEDRWPSGSAGGMVTREPRYRAMFLEMNQFSPQDWKDSLRTADTAAVFACRIKDGIFSSKRRLSEGEPLQEGETAVEFRTRYSACNDNYNGYCYVNTMNREAIDKYLESTHEKYREHCGDKLGTKIQGIFTDEPHRGGVFTSFAEGEVNAAPYTPGLFEEFEKRFGYSLLENLPELFLRREEKELSRVKRDYFELCQQLFLECFARPISDWCRENHLIFTGHVLHEDSLCCQAIMQGSLMRFYEYMDYPGIDILAENNQCYWAAKQVDSVARQLDKKWVLSELYGCTGWQMDFEAYKNIGDWQALFGVNLRCPHLSWYTMKGEGKRDYPASILHQSAWYPEYHYLEDYFSRIHAALHGAKADAALLVISPIESVWARAYSGAFDGLTGTDPEIRRLEEQYASVFHMLTGNRIDFDYGEEDIMARHAHAENGTLHIGSCTYGKVLVAGVDTLRSSTLRLLTDYAAQGGALIFAGNPPAFVDALPSGEVKALASACTTIPLEEKALTEACANGREIKIDTEDASLLFARSYRTEGGRMILLLNTDRKKGRANAALCLGTGKYLEQWDPRTGKITEPEYQVINGQIHLTIDLEAGGERLYRIPARKRRLPKQEAFRGTRTFPLPDIFRYTLSEPNICVLDMAAVTGKTGLSLPPMEVLKADRALRDHLRLPYRGGEMLQPWYQVKYKGGSTRLCDTITVTYRFHIDALPTGISLALEDLEHIRRILINSREIPRKSSGKWIDICFDKIPLPDEVLRPGANTITLVMDYYSTCGIEAVYLLGEFGVTLANNRPTLTTLPETITIGDITPQGLPFYSGAITYHIEGLQNTLCSVTAPDFGGALLKLSGKEEVPLAFPPHKALIRDLNAIRLILTRRNTFGPLHHPEKRQYSYSPASFITEPPCWTDSYVLYEQGLLKKPEILY
;
A
#
# COMPACT_ATOMS: atom_id res chain seq x y z
N MET A 1 21.45 -22.53 2.26
CA MET A 1 21.40 -22.31 3.72
C MET A 1 21.13 -23.63 4.40
N LYS A 2 22.00 -24.03 5.33
CA LYS A 2 21.92 -25.29 6.06
C LYS A 2 20.65 -25.35 6.92
N LEU A 3 20.12 -26.56 7.13
CA LEU A 3 18.86 -26.76 7.85
C LEU A 3 18.85 -26.21 9.29
N LEU A 4 19.93 -26.40 10.05
CA LEU A 4 20.02 -25.92 11.44
C LEU A 4 19.97 -24.39 11.53
N GLU A 5 20.59 -23.71 10.58
CA GLU A 5 20.54 -22.25 10.46
C GLU A 5 19.14 -21.78 10.08
N ARG A 6 18.50 -22.42 9.10
CA ARG A 6 17.10 -22.17 8.72
C ARG A 6 16.16 -22.32 9.92
N GLN A 7 16.33 -23.38 10.70
CA GLN A 7 15.52 -23.61 11.90
C GLN A 7 15.77 -22.52 12.96
N ARG A 8 17.02 -22.12 13.19
CA ARG A 8 17.36 -21.06 14.15
C ARG A 8 16.71 -19.73 13.74
N LEU A 9 16.82 -19.37 12.45
CA LEU A 9 16.20 -18.16 11.92
C LEU A 9 14.66 -18.25 11.95
N PHE A 10 14.08 -19.41 11.66
CA PHE A 10 12.63 -19.61 11.80
C PHE A 10 12.15 -19.48 13.24
N GLN A 11 12.90 -19.96 14.24
CA GLN A 11 12.50 -19.82 15.63
C GLN A 11 12.70 -18.39 16.14
N LYS A 12 13.77 -17.73 15.68
CA LYS A 12 14.13 -16.36 16.08
C LYS A 12 14.68 -15.59 14.87
N PRO A 13 13.80 -14.98 14.07
CA PRO A 13 14.20 -14.22 12.89
C PRO A 13 15.06 -13.02 13.25
N SER A 14 16.13 -12.80 12.48
CA SER A 14 16.99 -11.62 12.54
C SER A 14 16.34 -10.41 11.88
N ARG A 15 16.95 -9.22 12.04
CA ARG A 15 16.39 -7.93 11.65
C ARG A 15 16.12 -7.80 10.14
N GLU A 16 16.90 -8.48 9.31
CA GLU A 16 16.77 -8.40 7.85
C GLU A 16 15.43 -8.98 7.35
N TYR A 17 14.87 -9.97 8.05
CA TYR A 17 13.58 -10.61 7.70
C TYR A 17 12.35 -9.88 8.26
N ARG A 18 12.56 -8.89 9.12
CA ARG A 18 11.51 -8.12 9.78
C ARG A 18 11.17 -6.88 8.97
N GLY A 19 9.93 -6.42 9.08
CA GLY A 19 9.45 -5.22 8.39
C GLY A 19 10.23 -3.97 8.80
N LYS A 20 10.23 -2.99 7.90
CA LYS A 20 10.71 -1.64 8.16
C LYS A 20 9.57 -0.68 7.83
N PRO A 21 8.86 -0.11 8.82
CA PRO A 21 7.76 0.77 8.53
C PRO A 21 8.26 2.09 7.94
N PHE A 22 7.41 2.71 7.14
CA PHE A 22 7.54 4.13 6.84
C PHE A 22 7.31 4.93 8.11
N TRP A 23 8.30 5.74 8.45
CA TRP A 23 8.26 6.62 9.60
C TRP A 23 8.08 8.06 9.13
N SER A 24 6.84 8.53 9.22
CA SER A 24 6.47 9.89 8.83
C SER A 24 7.13 10.89 9.75
N TRP A 25 8.12 11.58 9.22
CA TRP A 25 8.65 12.77 9.82
C TRP A 25 7.73 13.92 9.43
N ASN A 26 6.80 14.22 10.34
CA ASN A 26 5.90 15.37 10.29
C ASN A 26 6.06 16.21 11.58
N GLY A 27 5.57 17.45 11.59
CA GLY A 27 5.75 18.38 12.71
C GLY A 27 7.19 18.85 12.91
N LYS A 28 7.48 19.42 14.09
CA LYS A 28 8.84 19.81 14.49
C LYS A 28 9.54 18.62 15.14
N LEU A 29 10.65 18.19 14.52
CA LEU A 29 11.36 16.98 14.90
C LEU A 29 12.32 17.24 16.05
N GLU A 30 12.26 16.39 17.08
CA GLU A 30 13.12 16.46 18.24
C GLU A 30 13.88 15.16 18.45
N GLU A 31 15.20 15.25 18.65
CA GLU A 31 16.08 14.08 18.79
C GLU A 31 15.64 13.12 19.91
N LYS A 32 15.14 13.66 21.03
CA LYS A 32 14.68 12.84 22.17
C LYS A 32 13.48 11.99 21.79
N GLU A 33 12.52 12.56 21.07
CA GLU A 33 11.30 11.89 20.67
C GLU A 33 11.59 10.86 19.56
N LEU A 34 12.40 11.23 18.57
CA LEU A 34 12.88 10.31 17.54
C LEU A 34 13.51 9.05 18.16
N LYS A 35 14.39 9.20 19.15
CA LYS A 35 14.99 8.06 19.87
C LYS A 35 13.99 7.25 20.67
N ARG A 36 12.95 7.88 21.24
CA ARG A 36 11.86 7.17 21.93
C ARG A 36 11.11 6.28 20.95
N GLN A 37 10.74 6.82 19.78
CA GLN A 37 10.01 6.08 18.74
C GLN A 37 10.86 4.94 18.14
N ILE A 38 12.17 5.11 17.98
CA ILE A 38 13.08 3.99 17.61
C ILE A 38 13.02 2.85 18.65
N ASN A 39 12.94 3.16 19.95
CA ASN A 39 12.76 2.12 20.97
C ASN A 39 11.38 1.46 20.87
N VAL A 40 10.33 2.22 20.54
CA VAL A 40 8.97 1.69 20.31
C VAL A 40 9.00 0.70 19.15
N MET A 41 9.53 1.09 17.99
CA MET A 41 9.62 0.21 16.80
C MET A 41 10.39 -1.08 17.10
N LYS A 42 11.49 -0.98 17.88
CA LYS A 42 12.20 -2.17 18.37
C LYS A 42 11.32 -3.06 19.25
N GLY A 43 10.56 -2.48 20.17
CA GLY A 43 9.64 -3.21 21.05
C GLY A 43 8.49 -3.87 20.28
N MET A 44 8.05 -3.26 19.19
CA MET A 44 7.07 -3.79 18.24
C MET A 44 7.61 -4.92 17.36
N GLY A 45 8.92 -5.22 17.41
CA GLY A 45 9.52 -6.31 16.65
C GLY A 45 9.94 -5.95 15.22
N PHE A 46 9.99 -4.67 14.85
CA PHE A 46 10.50 -4.24 13.54
C PHE A 46 12.02 -4.42 13.41
N GLY A 47 12.49 -4.57 12.17
CA GLY A 47 13.90 -4.74 11.83
C GLY A 47 14.62 -3.44 11.48
N GLY A 48 13.89 -2.38 11.20
CA GLY A 48 14.41 -1.09 10.77
C GLY A 48 13.32 -0.05 10.62
N PHE A 49 13.59 1.03 9.89
CA PHE A 49 12.64 2.08 9.55
C PHE A 49 13.15 2.92 8.35
N PHE A 50 12.21 3.48 7.59
CA PHE A 50 12.45 4.45 6.52
C PHE A 50 12.08 5.85 7.01
N MET A 51 13.02 6.79 7.01
CA MET A 51 12.78 8.16 7.48
C MET A 51 12.16 8.98 6.34
N HIS A 52 10.84 9.16 6.37
CA HIS A 52 10.05 9.66 5.26
C HIS A 52 9.43 11.02 5.60
N SER A 53 9.74 12.07 4.83
CA SER A 53 9.06 13.38 4.96
C SER A 53 7.58 13.25 4.61
N ARG A 54 6.68 13.74 5.48
CA ARG A 54 5.22 13.63 5.26
C ARG A 54 4.48 14.93 5.51
N THR A 55 3.19 14.92 5.21
CA THR A 55 2.27 16.04 5.37
C THR A 55 2.37 16.65 6.76
N GLY A 56 2.65 17.96 6.81
CA GLY A 56 2.74 18.73 8.05
C GLY A 56 4.15 18.85 8.62
N LEU A 57 5.20 18.59 7.84
CA LEU A 57 6.60 18.74 8.27
C LEU A 57 6.94 20.22 8.55
N GLU A 58 7.34 20.52 9.79
CA GLU A 58 7.80 21.86 10.21
C GLU A 58 9.32 21.98 10.20
N THR A 59 10.05 20.87 10.28
CA THR A 59 11.52 20.86 10.16
C THR A 59 11.91 20.96 8.68
N GLU A 60 12.78 21.90 8.33
CA GLU A 60 13.19 22.10 6.94
C GLU A 60 13.74 20.82 6.29
N TYR A 61 13.07 20.35 5.24
CA TYR A 61 13.54 19.23 4.42
C TYR A 61 14.91 19.57 3.81
N LEU A 62 15.87 18.65 3.93
CA LEU A 62 17.27 18.84 3.53
C LEU A 62 17.95 20.08 4.16
N GLY A 63 17.43 20.56 5.30
CA GLY A 63 18.08 21.57 6.12
C GLY A 63 19.14 20.99 7.07
N GLU A 64 19.84 21.86 7.80
CA GLU A 64 20.88 21.45 8.76
C GLU A 64 20.34 20.50 9.85
N ASP A 65 19.18 20.85 10.43
CA ASP A 65 18.51 20.02 11.43
C ASP A 65 18.08 18.66 10.87
N TRP A 66 17.62 18.61 9.62
CA TRP A 66 17.23 17.36 8.95
C TRP A 66 18.40 16.38 8.93
N PHE A 67 19.53 16.78 8.35
CA PHE A 67 20.71 15.91 8.25
C PHE A 67 21.31 15.56 9.61
N ARG A 68 21.31 16.51 10.56
CA ARG A 68 21.72 16.24 11.94
C ARG A 68 20.88 15.11 12.54
N LEU A 69 19.55 15.17 12.39
CA LEU A 69 18.63 14.18 12.93
C LEU A 69 18.72 12.84 12.21
N ILE A 70 18.86 12.82 10.88
CA ILE A 70 19.12 11.59 10.07
C ILE A 70 20.34 10.85 10.63
N ASN A 71 21.46 11.55 10.80
CA ASN A 71 22.69 10.96 11.33
C ASN A 71 22.52 10.44 12.77
N ARG A 72 21.82 11.19 13.63
CA ARG A 72 21.53 10.77 15.02
C ARG A 72 20.64 9.54 15.07
N CYS A 73 19.65 9.45 14.20
CA CYS A 73 18.76 8.30 14.06
C CYS A 73 19.51 7.08 13.54
N ALA A 74 20.39 7.23 12.54
CA ALA A 74 21.21 6.14 12.03
C ALA A 74 22.18 5.58 13.08
N ASP A 75 22.88 6.45 13.82
CA ASP A 75 23.76 6.04 14.92
C ASP A 75 23.00 5.29 16.02
N TYR A 76 21.84 5.82 16.41
CA TYR A 76 21.03 5.24 17.48
C TYR A 76 20.33 3.94 17.04
N GLY A 77 19.78 3.91 15.83
CA GLY A 77 19.17 2.73 15.20
C GLY A 77 20.17 1.57 15.13
N ASN A 78 21.38 1.83 14.62
CA ASN A 78 22.44 0.83 14.58
C ASN A 78 22.82 0.33 15.99
N LYS A 79 22.96 1.23 16.98
CA LYS A 79 23.20 0.83 18.39
C LYS A 79 22.09 -0.05 18.95
N LYS A 80 20.85 0.12 18.46
CA LYS A 80 19.69 -0.70 18.84
C LYS A 80 19.55 -1.97 18.02
N GLY A 81 20.38 -2.19 17.01
CA GLY A 81 20.32 -3.35 16.13
C GLY A 81 19.22 -3.25 15.08
N LEU A 82 18.81 -2.03 14.71
CA LEU A 82 17.85 -1.75 13.65
C LEU A 82 18.58 -1.24 12.39
N GLU A 83 17.96 -1.44 11.23
CA GLU A 83 18.38 -0.86 9.95
C GLU A 83 17.74 0.52 9.76
N THR A 84 18.49 1.45 9.18
CA THR A 84 18.07 2.81 8.93
C THR A 84 18.11 3.10 7.44
N TRP A 85 16.99 3.54 6.90
CA TRP A 85 16.82 3.76 5.47
C TRP A 85 16.45 5.21 5.19
N LEU A 86 17.00 5.73 4.10
CA LEU A 86 16.63 7.04 3.57
C LEU A 86 15.38 6.91 2.72
N TYR A 87 14.72 8.05 2.58
CA TYR A 87 13.65 8.28 1.63
C TYR A 87 14.06 9.53 0.83
N ASP A 88 13.98 9.47 -0.50
CA ASP A 88 14.66 10.44 -1.39
C ASP A 88 13.84 11.72 -1.70
N GLU A 89 12.63 11.83 -1.17
CA GLU A 89 11.69 12.89 -1.53
C GLU A 89 11.00 13.58 -0.32
N ASP A 90 10.52 14.82 -0.53
CA ASP A 90 9.55 15.49 0.33
C ASP A 90 8.12 15.08 -0.07
N ARG A 91 7.48 14.24 0.76
CA ARG A 91 6.28 13.47 0.38
C ARG A 91 6.60 12.54 -0.79
N TRP A 92 5.69 12.39 -1.74
CA TRP A 92 5.77 11.54 -2.91
C TRP A 92 5.08 12.29 -4.06
N PRO A 93 5.31 11.94 -5.33
CA PRO A 93 6.26 10.95 -5.86
C PRO A 93 7.70 11.48 -5.96
N SER A 94 8.67 10.56 -5.97
CA SER A 94 10.10 10.84 -6.07
C SER A 94 10.50 11.43 -7.42
N GLY A 95 11.40 12.43 -7.37
CA GLY A 95 12.05 13.04 -8.54
C GLY A 95 12.06 14.58 -8.54
N SER A 96 11.22 15.20 -7.70
CA SER A 96 11.03 16.66 -7.69
C SER A 96 11.82 17.39 -6.59
N ALA A 97 12.26 16.68 -5.55
CA ALA A 97 12.87 17.24 -4.34
C ALA A 97 11.97 18.31 -3.67
N GLY A 98 10.69 18.00 -3.46
CA GLY A 98 9.68 18.92 -2.95
C GLY A 98 9.44 20.12 -3.85
N GLY A 99 9.62 19.94 -5.17
CA GLY A 99 9.55 20.99 -6.19
C GLY A 99 10.81 21.85 -6.36
N MET A 100 11.91 21.56 -5.64
CA MET A 100 13.15 22.34 -5.75
C MET A 100 13.80 22.27 -7.14
N VAL A 101 13.71 21.11 -7.80
CA VAL A 101 14.26 20.91 -9.16
C VAL A 101 13.46 21.70 -10.19
N THR A 102 12.13 21.66 -10.08
CA THR A 102 11.18 22.18 -11.08
C THR A 102 10.91 23.68 -10.95
N ARG A 103 11.64 24.36 -10.05
CA ARG A 103 11.79 25.82 -10.04
C ARG A 103 12.31 26.33 -11.38
N GLU A 104 13.24 25.61 -11.99
CA GLU A 104 13.72 25.84 -13.35
C GLU A 104 12.73 25.21 -14.35
N PRO A 105 12.01 26.01 -15.17
CA PRO A 105 10.94 25.47 -16.02
C PRO A 105 11.38 24.36 -16.99
N ARG A 106 12.63 24.39 -17.47
CA ARG A 106 13.18 23.39 -18.39
C ARG A 106 13.23 21.95 -17.82
N TYR A 107 13.18 21.79 -16.49
CA TYR A 107 13.23 20.48 -15.83
C TYR A 107 11.84 19.92 -15.47
N ARG A 108 10.78 20.68 -15.75
CA ARG A 108 9.40 20.26 -15.48
C ARG A 108 8.98 19.16 -16.43
N ALA A 109 8.14 18.24 -15.94
CA ALA A 109 7.45 17.27 -16.79
C ALA A 109 6.78 17.98 -17.98
N MET A 110 6.82 17.34 -19.14
CA MET A 110 6.27 17.88 -20.38
C MET A 110 5.33 16.88 -21.03
N PHE A 111 4.39 17.41 -21.80
CA PHE A 111 3.41 16.64 -22.56
C PHE A 111 3.31 17.18 -23.99
N LEU A 112 3.03 16.28 -24.93
CA LEU A 112 2.55 16.58 -26.26
C LEU A 112 1.01 16.44 -26.25
N GLU A 113 0.30 17.50 -26.61
CA GLU A 113 -1.16 17.56 -26.64
C GLU A 113 -1.68 17.57 -28.07
N MET A 114 -2.82 16.93 -28.28
CA MET A 114 -3.61 17.02 -29.52
C MET A 114 -4.81 17.94 -29.31
N ASN A 115 -4.90 19.01 -30.11
CA ASN A 115 -6.05 19.90 -30.17
C ASN A 115 -6.74 19.75 -31.53
N GLN A 116 -8.07 19.64 -31.52
CA GLN A 116 -8.87 19.54 -32.75
C GLN A 116 -9.71 20.80 -32.94
N PHE A 117 -9.67 21.37 -34.14
CA PHE A 117 -10.40 22.58 -34.50
C PHE A 117 -11.29 22.35 -35.72
N SER A 118 -12.53 22.84 -35.65
CA SER A 118 -13.41 22.90 -36.81
C SER A 118 -12.83 23.85 -37.88
N PRO A 119 -13.25 23.74 -39.15
CA PRO A 119 -12.85 24.69 -40.18
C PRO A 119 -13.09 26.16 -39.83
N GLN A 120 -14.13 26.46 -39.04
CA GLN A 120 -14.47 27.82 -38.62
C GLN A 120 -13.62 28.30 -37.43
N ASP A 121 -13.19 27.37 -36.57
CA ASP A 121 -12.41 27.69 -35.37
C ASP A 121 -10.91 27.77 -35.64
N TRP A 122 -10.43 27.08 -36.69
CA TRP A 122 -9.02 27.09 -37.06
C TRP A 122 -8.57 28.47 -37.58
N LYS A 123 -7.50 28.98 -36.99
CA LYS A 123 -6.79 30.18 -37.44
C LYS A 123 -5.29 29.91 -37.32
N ASP A 124 -4.50 30.22 -38.34
CA ASP A 124 -3.04 30.00 -38.27
C ASP A 124 -2.37 30.76 -37.11
N SER A 125 -2.98 31.84 -36.62
CA SER A 125 -2.54 32.55 -35.42
C SER A 125 -2.59 31.72 -34.12
N LEU A 126 -3.23 30.55 -34.14
CA LEU A 126 -3.22 29.59 -33.03
C LEU A 126 -1.89 28.85 -32.94
N ARG A 127 -1.11 28.79 -34.03
CA ARG A 127 0.24 28.23 -34.01
C ARG A 127 1.12 29.08 -33.09
N THR A 128 1.77 28.42 -32.15
CA THR A 128 2.70 29.04 -31.19
C THR A 128 4.11 28.47 -31.38
N ALA A 129 5.08 29.00 -30.63
CA ALA A 129 6.43 28.43 -30.58
C ALA A 129 6.44 26.97 -30.07
N ASP A 130 5.41 26.56 -29.34
CA ASP A 130 5.26 25.21 -28.79
C ASP A 130 4.50 24.26 -29.74
N THR A 131 4.02 24.75 -30.89
CA THR A 131 3.33 23.91 -31.89
C THR A 131 4.34 23.07 -32.65
N ALA A 132 4.31 21.75 -32.45
CA ALA A 132 5.19 20.79 -33.12
C ALA A 132 4.78 20.56 -34.58
N ALA A 133 3.49 20.35 -34.81
CA ALA A 133 2.94 20.17 -36.16
C ALA A 133 1.42 20.42 -36.18
N VAL A 134 0.89 20.69 -37.37
CA VAL A 134 -0.55 20.74 -37.63
C VAL A 134 -0.85 19.88 -38.84
N PHE A 135 -1.92 19.10 -38.76
CA PHE A 135 -2.40 18.26 -39.84
C PHE A 135 -3.83 18.62 -40.19
N ALA A 136 -4.17 18.51 -41.48
CA ALA A 136 -5.56 18.43 -41.91
C ALA A 136 -5.95 16.95 -42.00
N CYS A 137 -6.93 16.55 -41.20
CA CYS A 137 -7.38 15.15 -41.10
C CYS A 137 -8.87 15.04 -41.41
N ARG A 138 -9.29 13.96 -42.08
CA ARG A 138 -10.71 13.59 -42.19
C ARG A 138 -11.05 12.60 -41.09
N ILE A 139 -11.71 13.08 -40.03
CA ILE A 139 -11.97 12.32 -38.80
C ILE A 139 -13.47 12.04 -38.65
N LYS A 140 -13.80 10.80 -38.28
CA LYS A 140 -15.14 10.40 -37.85
C LYS A 140 -15.01 9.45 -36.67
N ASP A 141 -15.70 9.73 -35.56
CA ASP A 141 -15.74 8.87 -34.36
C ASP A 141 -14.34 8.46 -33.82
N GLY A 142 -13.40 9.41 -33.84
CA GLY A 142 -12.01 9.19 -33.41
C GLY A 142 -11.14 8.36 -34.36
N ILE A 143 -11.66 8.06 -35.57
CA ILE A 143 -10.97 7.35 -36.63
C ILE A 143 -10.67 8.33 -37.77
N PHE A 144 -9.41 8.40 -38.21
CA PHE A 144 -9.01 9.24 -39.34
C PHE A 144 -8.80 8.42 -40.60
N SER A 145 -9.30 8.92 -41.73
CA SER A 145 -9.24 8.25 -43.05
C SER A 145 -8.16 8.82 -43.96
N SER A 146 -7.77 10.08 -43.75
CA SER A 146 -6.67 10.73 -44.45
C SER A 146 -6.02 11.78 -43.56
N LYS A 147 -4.75 12.07 -43.81
CA LYS A 147 -3.98 13.14 -43.19
C LYS A 147 -3.11 13.84 -44.24
N ARG A 148 -2.87 15.14 -44.08
CA ARG A 148 -1.81 15.89 -44.75
C ARG A 148 -1.23 16.93 -43.79
N ARG A 149 0.08 17.15 -43.83
CA ARG A 149 0.72 18.18 -43.02
C ARG A 149 0.27 19.56 -43.54
N LEU A 150 -0.25 20.39 -42.65
CA LEU A 150 -0.77 21.70 -43.01
C LEU A 150 0.35 22.73 -42.85
N SER A 151 0.73 23.37 -43.95
CA SER A 151 1.70 24.47 -43.94
C SER A 151 1.06 25.76 -43.42
N GLU A 152 1.88 26.74 -43.04
CA GLU A 152 1.37 28.07 -42.65
C GLU A 152 0.67 28.74 -43.83
N GLY A 153 -0.54 29.27 -43.62
CA GLY A 153 -1.36 29.90 -44.65
C GLY A 153 -2.13 28.94 -45.54
N GLU A 154 -1.95 27.62 -45.39
CA GLU A 154 -2.63 26.62 -46.22
C GLU A 154 -4.08 26.39 -45.73
N PRO A 155 -5.10 26.47 -46.60
CA PRO A 155 -6.49 26.31 -46.18
C PRO A 155 -6.86 24.85 -45.90
N LEU A 156 -7.86 24.65 -45.04
CA LEU A 156 -8.56 23.37 -44.89
C LEU A 156 -9.51 23.14 -46.08
N GLN A 157 -9.64 21.89 -46.51
CA GLN A 157 -10.61 21.44 -47.51
C GLN A 157 -11.92 21.00 -46.83
N GLU A 158 -12.98 20.87 -47.62
CA GLU A 158 -14.28 20.43 -47.12
C GLU A 158 -14.19 19.02 -46.48
N GLY A 159 -14.67 18.92 -45.24
CA GLY A 159 -14.65 17.70 -44.43
C GLY A 159 -13.33 17.43 -43.70
N GLU A 160 -12.36 18.33 -43.77
CA GLU A 160 -11.13 18.25 -42.97
C GLU A 160 -11.28 18.98 -41.62
N THR A 161 -10.59 18.46 -40.62
CA THR A 161 -10.40 19.03 -39.27
C THR A 161 -8.94 19.39 -39.12
N ALA A 162 -8.63 20.59 -38.62
CA ALA A 162 -7.26 20.91 -38.23
C ALA A 162 -6.95 20.22 -36.90
N VAL A 163 -5.88 19.44 -36.89
CA VAL A 163 -5.36 18.74 -35.72
C VAL A 163 -3.99 19.32 -35.40
N GLU A 164 -3.93 20.14 -34.36
CA GLU A 164 -2.69 20.70 -33.85
C GLU A 164 -2.08 19.76 -32.82
N PHE A 165 -0.76 19.59 -32.89
CA PHE A 165 0.03 18.98 -31.85
C PHE A 165 0.97 20.01 -31.24
N ARG A 166 0.87 20.24 -29.93
CA ARG A 166 1.67 21.24 -29.21
C ARG A 166 2.28 20.67 -27.95
N THR A 167 3.46 21.15 -27.57
CA THR A 167 4.09 20.78 -26.29
C THR A 167 3.63 21.70 -25.17
N ARG A 168 3.55 21.19 -23.95
CA ARG A 168 3.35 21.99 -22.73
C ARG A 168 4.15 21.45 -21.56
N TYR A 169 4.37 22.31 -20.56
CA TYR A 169 4.84 21.88 -19.24
C TYR A 169 3.66 21.45 -18.35
N SER A 170 3.96 20.65 -17.32
CA SER A 170 3.07 20.41 -16.19
C SER A 170 2.66 21.70 -15.47
N ALA A 171 1.43 21.71 -14.95
CA ALA A 171 0.92 22.80 -14.14
C ALA A 171 1.47 22.75 -12.71
N CYS A 172 1.76 23.91 -12.13
CA CYS A 172 2.24 23.99 -10.74
C CYS A 172 1.10 23.88 -9.73
N ASN A 173 1.34 23.20 -8.60
CA ASN A 173 0.41 23.01 -7.50
C ASN A 173 1.16 22.92 -6.14
N ASP A 174 0.40 22.93 -5.04
CA ASP A 174 0.95 22.97 -3.68
C ASP A 174 1.50 21.61 -3.19
N ASN A 175 1.19 20.50 -3.88
CA ASN A 175 1.75 19.19 -3.58
C ASN A 175 3.28 19.19 -3.75
N TYR A 176 3.79 19.98 -4.69
CA TYR A 176 5.23 20.20 -4.91
C TYR A 176 5.67 21.59 -4.42
N ASN A 177 5.11 22.05 -3.29
CA ASN A 177 5.42 23.34 -2.68
C ASN A 177 5.28 24.55 -3.65
N GLY A 178 4.27 24.49 -4.52
CA GLY A 178 3.96 25.52 -5.51
C GLY A 178 4.63 25.32 -6.87
N TYR A 179 5.16 24.13 -7.14
CA TYR A 179 5.79 23.73 -8.40
C TYR A 179 5.11 22.47 -8.98
N CYS A 180 5.77 21.69 -9.82
CA CYS A 180 5.20 20.49 -10.45
C CYS A 180 6.19 19.33 -10.48
N TYR A 181 5.75 18.20 -11.03
CA TYR A 181 6.61 17.03 -11.19
C TYR A 181 7.74 17.24 -12.22
N VAL A 182 8.81 16.46 -12.08
CA VAL A 182 10.04 16.54 -12.89
C VAL A 182 9.90 15.78 -14.21
N ASN A 183 10.66 16.17 -15.24
CA ASN A 183 10.78 15.36 -16.45
C ASN A 183 11.73 14.18 -16.24
N THR A 184 11.17 13.02 -15.90
CA THR A 184 11.93 11.78 -15.66
C THR A 184 12.50 11.12 -16.93
N MET A 185 12.14 11.61 -18.11
CA MET A 185 12.73 11.21 -19.40
C MET A 185 13.83 12.17 -19.86
N ASN A 186 14.26 13.13 -19.01
CA ASN A 186 15.31 14.08 -19.32
C ASN A 186 16.51 13.88 -18.39
N ARG A 187 17.68 13.59 -18.96
CA ARG A 187 18.90 13.31 -18.17
C ARG A 187 19.36 14.50 -17.34
N GLU A 188 19.34 15.71 -17.88
CA GLU A 188 19.76 16.91 -17.14
C GLU A 188 18.85 17.19 -15.93
N ALA A 189 17.55 16.97 -16.09
CA ALA A 189 16.59 17.13 -14.99
C ALA A 189 16.87 16.14 -13.85
N ILE A 190 17.20 14.88 -14.17
CA ILE A 190 17.51 13.87 -13.15
C ILE A 190 18.91 14.06 -12.55
N ASP A 191 19.89 14.51 -13.32
CA ASP A 191 21.18 14.92 -12.75
C ASP A 191 20.98 16.07 -11.75
N LYS A 192 20.07 17.02 -12.04
CA LYS A 192 19.70 18.09 -11.09
C LYS A 192 18.98 17.57 -9.84
N TYR A 193 18.12 16.56 -10.00
CA TYR A 193 17.49 15.87 -8.87
C TYR A 193 18.53 15.21 -7.97
N LEU A 194 19.46 14.42 -8.54
CA LEU A 194 20.54 13.79 -7.79
C LEU A 194 21.42 14.82 -7.08
N GLU A 195 21.77 15.94 -7.74
CA GLU A 195 22.50 17.06 -7.12
C GLU A 195 21.74 17.65 -5.91
N SER A 196 20.41 17.76 -6.02
CA SER A 196 19.56 18.41 -5.01
C SER A 196 19.25 17.52 -3.82
N THR A 197 19.25 16.19 -3.98
CA THR A 197 18.88 15.21 -2.94
C THR A 197 20.04 14.28 -2.58
N HIS A 198 20.40 13.38 -3.48
CA HIS A 198 21.33 12.28 -3.25
C HIS A 198 22.72 12.80 -2.88
N GLU A 199 23.23 13.78 -3.62
CA GLU A 199 24.51 14.43 -3.35
C GLU A 199 24.54 15.15 -1.99
N LYS A 200 23.40 15.69 -1.55
CA LYS A 200 23.27 16.28 -0.21
C LYS A 200 23.29 15.22 0.89
N TYR A 201 22.73 14.04 0.65
CA TYR A 201 22.90 12.92 1.58
C TYR A 201 24.34 12.44 1.62
N ARG A 202 25.04 12.35 0.48
CA ARG A 202 26.48 12.01 0.46
C ARG A 202 27.32 13.02 1.23
N GLU A 203 27.10 14.31 1.00
CA GLU A 203 27.78 15.41 1.68
C GLU A 203 27.63 15.35 3.21
N HIS A 204 26.40 15.14 3.70
CA HIS A 204 26.11 15.26 5.13
C HIS A 204 26.09 13.95 5.92
N CYS A 205 25.85 12.80 5.27
CA CYS A 205 25.87 11.49 5.92
C CYS A 205 27.23 10.79 5.77
N GLY A 206 27.99 11.11 4.73
CA GLY A 206 29.37 10.67 4.53
C GLY A 206 29.59 9.18 4.78
N ASP A 207 30.43 8.87 5.77
CA ASP A 207 30.87 7.51 6.14
C ASP A 207 29.74 6.56 6.61
N LYS A 208 28.53 7.09 6.83
CA LYS A 208 27.38 6.30 7.28
C LYS A 208 26.66 5.57 6.16
N LEU A 209 26.80 6.04 4.92
CA LEU A 209 26.21 5.39 3.76
C LEU A 209 26.84 4.00 3.58
N GLY A 210 25.99 2.99 3.40
CA GLY A 210 26.39 1.58 3.30
C GLY A 210 26.85 0.93 4.61
N THR A 211 27.01 1.69 5.71
CA THR A 211 27.47 1.15 7.00
C THR A 211 26.38 1.20 8.07
N LYS A 212 25.82 2.38 8.32
CA LYS A 212 24.73 2.62 9.28
C LYS A 212 23.42 2.97 8.60
N ILE A 213 23.49 3.47 7.37
CA ILE A 213 22.37 3.73 6.47
C ILE A 213 22.45 2.69 5.35
N GLN A 214 21.40 1.89 5.21
CA GLN A 214 21.43 0.68 4.39
C GLN A 214 21.10 0.95 2.93
N GLY A 215 20.22 1.89 2.66
CA GLY A 215 19.72 2.15 1.34
C GLY A 215 18.78 3.33 1.30
N ILE A 216 18.23 3.55 0.10
CA ILE A 216 17.30 4.63 -0.19
C ILE A 216 16.05 4.06 -0.85
N PHE A 217 14.89 4.55 -0.39
CA PHE A 217 13.59 4.24 -0.96
C PHE A 217 13.21 5.34 -1.96
N THR A 218 12.81 4.94 -3.16
CA THR A 218 12.23 5.79 -4.20
C THR A 218 10.77 5.39 -4.40
N ASP A 219 9.88 6.36 -4.33
CA ASP A 219 8.44 6.16 -4.20
C ASP A 219 7.70 6.72 -5.41
N GLU A 220 6.89 5.88 -6.05
CA GLU A 220 6.02 6.23 -7.17
C GLU A 220 6.63 7.08 -8.32
N PRO A 221 7.89 6.91 -8.77
CA PRO A 221 8.35 7.62 -9.95
C PRO A 221 7.56 7.18 -11.19
N HIS A 222 7.36 8.11 -12.13
CA HIS A 222 6.65 7.83 -13.37
C HIS A 222 7.16 8.68 -14.54
N ARG A 223 6.84 8.28 -15.77
CA ARG A 223 7.17 9.05 -16.99
C ARG A 223 6.14 10.11 -17.39
N GLY A 224 5.00 10.13 -16.69
CA GLY A 224 3.84 10.98 -16.99
C GLY A 224 2.70 10.16 -17.58
N GLY A 225 1.46 10.54 -17.31
CA GLY A 225 0.29 9.82 -17.80
C GLY A 225 0.11 9.94 -19.32
N VAL A 226 -0.17 8.81 -19.98
CA VAL A 226 -0.57 8.77 -21.40
C VAL A 226 -2.09 8.68 -21.52
N PHE A 227 -2.70 9.64 -22.23
CA PHE A 227 -4.13 9.67 -22.57
C PHE A 227 -5.07 9.48 -21.36
N THR A 228 -4.71 10.07 -20.22
CA THR A 228 -5.43 9.95 -18.94
C THR A 228 -5.56 11.32 -18.28
N SER A 229 -6.59 11.52 -17.45
CA SER A 229 -6.74 12.69 -16.57
C SER A 229 -6.04 12.53 -15.21
N PHE A 230 -5.30 11.44 -15.00
CA PHE A 230 -4.58 11.16 -13.76
C PHE A 230 -3.18 11.80 -13.74
N ALA A 231 -2.68 12.15 -12.54
CA ALA A 231 -1.32 12.68 -12.30
C ALA A 231 -0.85 13.78 -13.28
N GLU A 232 -1.62 14.86 -13.39
CA GLU A 232 -1.36 16.02 -14.28
C GLU A 232 -1.43 15.72 -15.80
N GLY A 233 -1.83 14.50 -16.16
CA GLY A 233 -2.14 14.09 -17.51
C GLY A 233 -3.44 14.71 -18.04
N GLU A 234 -3.60 14.67 -19.36
CA GLU A 234 -4.87 14.99 -20.03
C GLU A 234 -5.23 13.87 -21.02
N VAL A 235 -6.52 13.66 -21.25
CA VAL A 235 -7.02 12.58 -22.15
C VAL A 235 -6.44 12.69 -23.56
N ASN A 236 -6.20 13.91 -24.04
CA ASN A 236 -5.60 14.20 -25.34
C ASN A 236 -4.10 14.52 -25.25
N ALA A 237 -3.38 14.03 -24.24
CA ALA A 237 -1.97 14.30 -24.05
C ALA A 237 -1.14 13.01 -23.83
N ALA A 238 0.13 13.06 -24.20
CA ALA A 238 1.10 12.00 -23.93
C ALA A 238 2.46 12.60 -23.51
N PRO A 239 3.30 11.89 -22.72
CA PRO A 239 4.55 12.43 -22.21
C PRO A 239 5.53 12.88 -23.27
N TYR A 240 6.23 13.97 -23.03
CA TYR A 240 7.20 14.54 -23.96
C TYR A 240 8.51 14.87 -23.26
N THR A 241 9.60 14.86 -24.02
CA THR A 241 10.89 15.40 -23.59
C THR A 241 11.56 16.08 -24.79
N PRO A 242 12.31 17.18 -24.60
CA PRO A 242 13.07 17.79 -25.68
C PRO A 242 13.97 16.76 -26.39
N GLY A 243 13.95 16.73 -27.72
CA GLY A 243 14.70 15.76 -28.53
C GLY A 243 13.98 14.43 -28.80
N LEU A 244 12.74 14.26 -28.34
CA LEU A 244 11.99 13.00 -28.47
C LEU A 244 11.77 12.59 -29.94
N PHE A 245 11.52 13.54 -30.85
CA PHE A 245 11.27 13.22 -32.25
C PHE A 245 12.52 12.66 -32.94
N GLU A 246 13.68 13.27 -32.68
CA GLU A 246 14.97 12.83 -33.21
C GLU A 246 15.37 11.47 -32.65
N GLU A 247 15.19 11.26 -31.34
CA GLU A 247 15.47 9.96 -30.71
C GLU A 247 14.53 8.86 -31.20
N PHE A 248 13.25 9.18 -31.46
CA PHE A 248 12.32 8.22 -32.06
C PHE A 248 12.79 7.78 -33.45
N GLU A 249 13.09 8.74 -34.33
CA GLU A 249 13.50 8.44 -35.70
C GLU A 249 14.81 7.65 -35.74
N LYS A 250 15.74 7.99 -34.86
CA LYS A 250 17.00 7.26 -34.67
C LYS A 250 16.80 5.82 -34.23
N ARG A 251 15.87 5.53 -33.31
CA ARG A 251 15.65 4.17 -32.77
C ARG A 251 14.77 3.29 -33.67
N PHE A 252 13.81 3.85 -34.39
CA PHE A 252 12.82 3.05 -35.16
C PHE A 252 12.87 3.24 -36.68
N GLY A 253 13.63 4.22 -37.18
CA GLY A 253 13.89 4.43 -38.61
C GLY A 253 12.77 5.12 -39.38
N TYR A 254 11.83 5.79 -38.70
CA TYR A 254 10.79 6.62 -39.32
C TYR A 254 10.39 7.78 -38.42
N SER A 255 9.86 8.86 -39.02
CA SER A 255 9.54 10.08 -38.28
C SER A 255 8.26 9.96 -37.46
N LEU A 256 8.33 10.17 -36.15
CA LEU A 256 7.14 10.35 -35.30
C LEU A 256 6.40 11.64 -35.63
N LEU A 257 7.13 12.71 -35.98
CA LEU A 257 6.54 14.02 -36.30
C LEU A 257 5.55 13.93 -37.46
N GLU A 258 5.86 13.12 -38.48
CA GLU A 258 4.97 12.85 -39.61
C GLU A 258 3.79 11.91 -39.27
N ASN A 259 3.84 11.23 -38.11
CA ASN A 259 2.87 10.21 -37.68
C ASN A 259 2.16 10.57 -36.36
N LEU A 260 2.09 11.86 -36.02
CA LEU A 260 1.38 12.33 -34.83
C LEU A 260 -0.13 12.00 -34.84
N PRO A 261 -0.87 12.10 -35.96
CA PRO A 261 -2.25 11.61 -36.01
C PRO A 261 -2.39 10.13 -35.62
N GLU A 262 -1.49 9.25 -36.07
CA GLU A 262 -1.49 7.82 -35.74
C GLU A 262 -1.17 7.52 -34.28
N LEU A 263 -0.44 8.41 -33.59
CA LEU A 263 -0.17 8.25 -32.16
C LEU A 263 -1.45 8.46 -31.34
N PHE A 264 -2.23 9.51 -31.66
CA PHE A 264 -3.40 9.92 -30.86
C PHE A 264 -4.73 9.33 -31.35
N LEU A 265 -4.87 9.06 -32.65
CA LEU A 265 -6.11 8.61 -33.29
C LEU A 265 -5.98 7.17 -33.81
N ARG A 266 -7.08 6.61 -34.28
CA ARG A 266 -7.13 5.29 -34.94
C ARG A 266 -7.28 5.46 -36.45
N ARG A 267 -6.82 4.49 -37.24
CA ARG A 267 -7.10 4.39 -38.68
C ARG A 267 -8.28 3.50 -39.00
N GLU A 268 -8.54 2.53 -38.13
CA GLU A 268 -9.66 1.60 -38.24
C GLU A 268 -10.12 1.15 -36.84
N GLU A 269 -11.30 0.53 -36.79
CA GLU A 269 -11.78 -0.11 -35.56
C GLU A 269 -10.87 -1.29 -35.21
N LYS A 270 -10.52 -1.42 -33.93
CA LYS A 270 -9.66 -2.50 -33.37
C LYS A 270 -8.22 -2.55 -33.89
N GLU A 271 -7.73 -1.47 -34.53
CA GLU A 271 -6.37 -1.34 -35.04
C GLU A 271 -5.31 -1.70 -33.98
N LEU A 272 -4.22 -2.32 -34.44
CA LEU A 272 -2.96 -2.45 -33.71
C LEU A 272 -1.90 -1.55 -34.38
N SER A 273 -1.34 -0.59 -33.66
CA SER A 273 -0.42 0.39 -34.26
C SER A 273 1.02 0.18 -33.81
N ARG A 274 1.90 0.09 -34.81
CA ARG A 274 3.34 0.15 -34.60
C ARG A 274 3.80 1.49 -34.03
N VAL A 275 3.20 2.61 -34.46
CA VAL A 275 3.56 3.96 -33.97
C VAL A 275 3.33 4.07 -32.46
N LYS A 276 2.18 3.58 -31.99
CA LYS A 276 1.81 3.57 -30.56
C LYS A 276 2.78 2.70 -29.76
N ARG A 277 3.05 1.47 -30.22
CA ARG A 277 3.98 0.54 -29.56
C ARG A 277 5.40 1.11 -29.50
N ASP A 278 5.93 1.62 -30.61
CA ASP A 278 7.27 2.22 -30.68
C ASP A 278 7.38 3.48 -29.78
N TYR A 279 6.32 4.28 -29.68
CA TYR A 279 6.33 5.47 -28.81
C TYR A 279 6.36 5.11 -27.33
N PHE A 280 5.55 4.12 -26.90
CA PHE A 280 5.62 3.60 -25.53
C PHE A 280 7.00 2.98 -25.24
N GLU A 281 7.57 2.25 -26.22
CA GLU A 281 8.92 1.69 -26.11
C GLU A 281 9.98 2.79 -25.91
N LEU A 282 9.93 3.88 -26.67
CA LEU A 282 10.83 5.01 -26.49
C LEU A 282 10.71 5.60 -25.09
N CYS A 283 9.48 5.89 -24.66
CA CYS A 283 9.25 6.51 -23.36
C CYS A 283 9.70 5.60 -22.22
N GLN A 284 9.47 4.28 -22.32
CA GLN A 284 9.98 3.29 -21.38
C GLN A 284 11.51 3.30 -21.34
N GLN A 285 12.18 3.27 -22.50
CA GLN A 285 13.64 3.27 -22.57
C GLN A 285 14.24 4.56 -21.97
N LEU A 286 13.70 5.72 -22.34
CA LEU A 286 14.15 7.01 -21.81
C LEU A 286 13.96 7.11 -20.29
N PHE A 287 12.83 6.63 -19.77
CA PHE A 287 12.58 6.61 -18.32
C PHE A 287 13.60 5.72 -17.58
N LEU A 288 13.90 4.53 -18.10
CA LEU A 288 14.91 3.65 -17.51
C LEU A 288 16.33 4.25 -17.59
N GLU A 289 16.69 4.81 -18.75
CA GLU A 289 18.01 5.39 -19.02
C GLU A 289 18.27 6.70 -18.23
N CYS A 290 17.23 7.53 -18.06
CA CYS A 290 17.35 8.84 -17.43
C CYS A 290 17.05 8.82 -15.94
N PHE A 291 16.14 7.97 -15.46
CA PHE A 291 15.73 7.92 -14.05
C PHE A 291 16.26 6.69 -13.32
N ALA A 292 15.85 5.48 -13.74
CA ALA A 292 16.11 4.25 -12.99
C ALA A 292 17.61 3.93 -12.89
N ARG A 293 18.31 3.98 -14.02
CA ARG A 293 19.73 3.61 -14.10
C ARG A 293 20.64 4.58 -13.34
N PRO A 294 20.53 5.91 -13.47
CA PRO A 294 21.39 6.83 -12.72
C PRO A 294 21.26 6.70 -11.21
N ILE A 295 20.04 6.52 -10.68
CA ILE A 295 19.82 6.30 -9.24
C ILE A 295 20.44 4.96 -8.80
N SER A 296 20.23 3.90 -9.58
CA SER A 296 20.81 2.58 -9.32
C SER A 296 22.35 2.63 -9.31
N ASP A 297 22.95 3.28 -10.30
CA ASP A 297 24.40 3.44 -10.42
C ASP A 297 24.95 4.27 -9.23
N TRP A 298 24.30 5.38 -8.88
CA TRP A 298 24.67 6.20 -7.72
C TRP A 298 24.58 5.43 -6.40
N CYS A 299 23.53 4.63 -6.20
CA CYS A 299 23.40 3.80 -5.00
C CYS A 299 24.54 2.78 -4.90
N ARG A 300 24.87 2.10 -6.00
CA ARG A 300 25.99 1.13 -6.04
C ARG A 300 27.34 1.79 -5.74
N GLU A 301 27.60 2.97 -6.31
CA GLU A 301 28.81 3.76 -6.05
C GLU A 301 28.96 4.18 -4.58
N ASN A 302 27.84 4.39 -3.88
CA ASN A 302 27.81 4.79 -2.48
C ASN A 302 27.51 3.63 -1.51
N HIS A 303 27.57 2.38 -1.99
CA HIS A 303 27.31 1.16 -1.22
C HIS A 303 25.92 1.11 -0.55
N LEU A 304 24.93 1.72 -1.18
CA LEU A 304 23.54 1.73 -0.75
C LEU A 304 22.71 0.75 -1.57
N ILE A 305 21.69 0.20 -0.93
CA ILE A 305 20.65 -0.59 -1.58
C ILE A 305 19.63 0.36 -2.20
N PHE A 306 19.34 0.19 -3.49
CA PHE A 306 18.24 0.86 -4.16
C PHE A 306 16.95 0.03 -4.03
N THR A 307 15.93 0.59 -3.38
CA THR A 307 14.63 -0.06 -3.16
C THR A 307 13.48 0.91 -3.43
N GLY A 308 12.26 0.39 -3.51
CA GLY A 308 11.05 1.20 -3.68
C GLY A 308 10.04 0.48 -4.54
N HIS A 309 9.16 1.25 -5.18
CA HIS A 309 8.28 0.78 -6.24
C HIS A 309 8.03 1.90 -7.26
N VAL A 310 7.08 1.72 -8.18
CA VAL A 310 6.74 2.68 -9.24
C VAL A 310 5.25 2.97 -9.22
N LEU A 311 4.83 4.13 -9.73
CA LEU A 311 3.43 4.55 -9.64
C LEU A 311 2.49 3.60 -10.43
N HIS A 312 1.54 3.02 -9.71
CA HIS A 312 0.45 2.15 -10.17
C HIS A 312 0.86 0.88 -10.93
N GLU A 313 0.92 -0.21 -10.17
CA GLU A 313 1.22 -1.57 -10.62
C GLU A 313 -0.04 -2.42 -10.85
N ASP A 314 -1.22 -1.90 -10.54
CA ASP A 314 -2.44 -2.66 -10.29
C ASP A 314 -2.99 -3.45 -11.49
N SER A 315 -2.72 -3.03 -12.72
CA SER A 315 -3.31 -3.61 -13.95
C SER A 315 -2.43 -3.34 -15.17
N LEU A 316 -2.65 -4.04 -16.29
CA LEU A 316 -1.93 -3.75 -17.53
C LEU A 316 -2.21 -2.32 -18.00
N CYS A 317 -3.45 -1.84 -17.82
CA CYS A 317 -3.84 -0.47 -18.14
C CYS A 317 -3.04 0.56 -17.33
N CYS A 318 -3.04 0.46 -16.00
CA CYS A 318 -2.31 1.40 -15.15
C CYS A 318 -0.81 1.40 -15.47
N GLN A 319 -0.24 0.19 -15.62
CA GLN A 319 1.17 0.01 -15.97
C GLN A 319 1.49 0.69 -17.29
N ALA A 320 0.70 0.46 -18.35
CA ALA A 320 0.89 1.11 -19.64
C ALA A 320 0.83 2.65 -19.51
N ILE A 321 -0.19 3.18 -18.84
CA ILE A 321 -0.44 4.62 -18.71
C ILE A 321 0.72 5.34 -18.03
N MET A 322 1.20 4.85 -16.88
CA MET A 322 2.15 5.58 -16.03
C MET A 322 3.62 5.20 -16.25
N GLN A 323 3.88 3.94 -16.62
CA GLN A 323 5.23 3.37 -16.65
C GLN A 323 5.61 2.86 -18.05
N GLY A 324 4.74 2.07 -18.68
CA GLY A 324 5.07 1.16 -19.77
C GLY A 324 5.11 -0.28 -19.25
N SER A 325 6.33 -0.80 -19.01
CA SER A 325 6.62 -2.15 -18.49
C SER A 325 7.28 -2.04 -17.13
N LEU A 326 6.48 -2.27 -16.10
CA LEU A 326 6.88 -2.34 -14.69
C LEU A 326 8.07 -3.30 -14.47
N MET A 327 8.01 -4.49 -15.06
CA MET A 327 9.02 -5.53 -14.88
C MET A 327 10.43 -5.07 -15.31
N ARG A 328 10.53 -4.19 -16.32
CA ARG A 328 11.83 -3.66 -16.76
C ARG A 328 12.44 -2.69 -15.75
N PHE A 329 11.62 -1.98 -14.96
CA PHE A 329 12.12 -1.09 -13.92
C PHE A 329 12.76 -1.88 -12.77
N TYR A 330 12.16 -3.02 -12.39
CA TYR A 330 12.66 -3.89 -11.32
C TYR A 330 14.08 -4.40 -11.52
N GLU A 331 14.56 -4.49 -12.76
CA GLU A 331 15.94 -4.86 -13.07
C GLU A 331 16.95 -3.89 -12.42
N TYR A 332 16.60 -2.61 -12.31
CA TYR A 332 17.47 -1.57 -11.77
C TYR A 332 17.43 -1.46 -10.26
N MET A 333 16.39 -1.96 -9.60
CA MET A 333 16.31 -1.99 -8.13
C MET A 333 17.09 -3.17 -7.57
N ASP A 334 17.81 -2.96 -6.46
CA ASP A 334 18.43 -4.07 -5.72
C ASP A 334 17.34 -4.89 -5.02
N TYR A 335 16.43 -4.20 -4.34
CA TYR A 335 15.25 -4.76 -3.68
C TYR A 335 14.00 -4.21 -4.40
N PRO A 336 13.58 -4.81 -5.53
CA PRO A 336 12.38 -4.35 -6.21
C PRO A 336 11.14 -4.54 -5.32
N GLY A 337 10.19 -3.61 -5.41
CA GLY A 337 8.98 -3.65 -4.61
C GLY A 337 7.72 -3.30 -5.39
N ILE A 338 6.59 -3.54 -4.73
CA ILE A 338 5.24 -3.20 -5.17
C ILE A 338 4.55 -2.36 -4.10
N ASP A 339 3.45 -1.71 -4.47
CA ASP A 339 2.53 -1.08 -3.54
C ASP A 339 1.14 -1.73 -3.53
N ILE A 340 0.73 -2.25 -2.36
CA ILE A 340 -0.57 -2.87 -2.12
C ILE A 340 -1.15 -2.38 -0.78
N LEU A 341 -1.79 -1.21 -0.82
CA LEU A 341 -2.19 -0.46 0.37
C LEU A 341 -3.45 -0.95 1.09
N ALA A 342 -4.48 -1.41 0.37
CA ALA A 342 -5.83 -1.59 0.92
C ALA A 342 -6.19 -3.05 1.24
N GLU A 343 -7.07 -3.27 2.22
CA GLU A 343 -7.48 -4.60 2.68
C GLU A 343 -8.01 -5.50 1.57
N ASN A 344 -8.80 -4.93 0.66
CA ASN A 344 -9.47 -5.63 -0.42
C ASN A 344 -8.79 -5.42 -1.80
N ASN A 345 -7.56 -4.89 -1.83
CA ASN A 345 -6.75 -4.89 -3.04
C ASN A 345 -6.10 -6.28 -3.19
N GLN A 346 -6.54 -7.03 -4.21
CA GLN A 346 -6.07 -8.38 -4.52
C GLN A 346 -5.33 -8.40 -5.86
N CYS A 347 -4.40 -7.46 -6.07
CA CYS A 347 -3.54 -7.42 -7.26
C CYS A 347 -2.45 -8.53 -7.19
N TYR A 348 -2.88 -9.79 -7.29
CA TYR A 348 -1.98 -10.94 -7.20
C TYR A 348 -0.89 -10.93 -8.27
N TRP A 349 -1.22 -10.42 -9.45
CA TRP A 349 -0.34 -10.44 -10.60
C TRP A 349 0.83 -9.46 -10.45
N ALA A 350 0.68 -8.32 -9.77
CA ALA A 350 1.82 -7.43 -9.48
C ALA A 350 2.88 -8.14 -8.62
N ALA A 351 2.44 -8.87 -7.58
CA ALA A 351 3.33 -9.70 -6.76
C ALA A 351 4.02 -10.79 -7.59
N LYS A 352 3.29 -11.44 -8.51
CA LYS A 352 3.89 -12.40 -9.44
C LYS A 352 4.87 -11.77 -10.43
N GLN A 353 4.60 -10.57 -10.94
CA GLN A 353 5.49 -9.87 -11.86
C GLN A 353 6.82 -9.53 -11.17
N VAL A 354 6.79 -8.96 -9.97
CA VAL A 354 8.02 -8.63 -9.22
C VAL A 354 8.80 -9.88 -8.80
N ASP A 355 8.12 -10.93 -8.35
CA ASP A 355 8.75 -12.22 -8.01
C ASP A 355 9.37 -12.90 -9.24
N SER A 356 8.73 -12.80 -10.41
CA SER A 356 9.28 -13.33 -11.66
C SER A 356 10.61 -12.67 -12.01
N VAL A 357 10.66 -11.33 -12.00
CA VAL A 357 11.91 -10.60 -12.29
C VAL A 357 12.97 -10.87 -11.21
N ALA A 358 12.57 -10.84 -9.93
CA ALA A 358 13.47 -11.09 -8.83
C ALA A 358 14.14 -12.46 -8.94
N ARG A 359 13.38 -13.50 -9.30
CA ARG A 359 13.93 -14.84 -9.50
C ARG A 359 14.78 -14.99 -10.77
N GLN A 360 14.35 -14.40 -11.87
CA GLN A 360 15.08 -14.45 -13.14
C GLN A 360 16.44 -13.76 -13.01
N LEU A 361 16.51 -12.66 -12.26
CA LEU A 361 17.71 -11.81 -12.12
C LEU A 361 18.40 -11.93 -10.74
N ASP A 362 18.14 -13.00 -9.99
CA ASP A 362 18.73 -13.31 -8.66
C ASP A 362 18.64 -12.17 -7.62
N LYS A 363 17.55 -11.40 -7.63
CA LYS A 363 17.24 -10.42 -6.57
C LYS A 363 16.80 -11.16 -5.30
N LYS A 364 17.50 -10.89 -4.20
CA LYS A 364 17.30 -11.59 -2.92
C LYS A 364 16.01 -11.19 -2.20
N TRP A 365 15.64 -9.92 -2.31
CA TRP A 365 14.54 -9.34 -1.56
C TRP A 365 13.51 -8.75 -2.50
N VAL A 366 12.24 -8.97 -2.15
CA VAL A 366 11.08 -8.39 -2.81
C VAL A 366 10.31 -7.64 -1.74
N LEU A 367 10.26 -6.33 -1.90
CA LEU A 367 9.58 -5.42 -0.98
C LEU A 367 8.08 -5.33 -1.33
N SER A 368 7.25 -5.05 -0.33
CA SER A 368 5.91 -4.53 -0.54
C SER A 368 5.62 -3.42 0.45
N GLU A 369 5.24 -2.26 -0.08
CA GLU A 369 4.49 -1.27 0.66
C GLU A 369 3.05 -1.74 0.87
N LEU A 370 2.58 -1.62 2.11
CA LEU A 370 1.29 -2.15 2.49
C LEU A 370 0.71 -1.42 3.71
N TYR A 371 -0.62 -1.50 3.85
CA TYR A 371 -1.44 -0.91 4.92
C TYR A 371 -1.76 0.59 4.80
N GLY A 372 -1.32 1.31 3.77
CA GLY A 372 -1.49 2.76 3.76
C GLY A 372 -2.92 3.27 3.57
N CYS A 373 -3.77 2.52 2.88
CA CYS A 373 -5.18 2.89 2.66
C CYS A 373 -6.09 2.24 3.70
N THR A 374 -5.59 2.00 4.92
CA THR A 374 -6.27 1.21 5.95
C THR A 374 -6.59 2.01 7.22
N GLY A 375 -7.87 2.15 7.57
CA GLY A 375 -8.32 3.03 8.66
C GLY A 375 -8.11 2.54 10.09
N TRP A 376 -8.52 3.36 11.07
CA TRP A 376 -8.44 3.04 12.51
C TRP A 376 -9.22 1.79 12.94
N GLN A 377 -10.02 1.16 12.08
CA GLN A 377 -10.72 -0.09 12.39
C GLN A 377 -9.85 -1.33 12.24
N MET A 378 -8.65 -1.23 11.66
CA MET A 378 -7.84 -2.39 11.32
C MET A 378 -7.46 -3.24 12.53
N ASP A 379 -7.64 -4.54 12.37
CA ASP A 379 -7.25 -5.58 13.31
C ASP A 379 -6.06 -6.40 12.76
N PHE A 380 -5.55 -7.31 13.57
CA PHE A 380 -4.40 -8.12 13.18
C PHE A 380 -4.75 -9.14 12.10
N GLU A 381 -6.00 -9.59 12.04
CA GLU A 381 -6.50 -10.48 11.00
C GLU A 381 -6.45 -9.79 9.63
N ALA A 382 -6.93 -8.56 9.52
CA ALA A 382 -6.89 -7.75 8.31
C ALA A 382 -5.44 -7.48 7.86
N TYR A 383 -4.54 -7.15 8.80
CA TYR A 383 -3.12 -7.00 8.48
C TYR A 383 -2.47 -8.29 7.96
N LYS A 384 -2.80 -9.44 8.55
CA LYS A 384 -2.36 -10.75 8.05
C LYS A 384 -2.90 -11.02 6.65
N ASN A 385 -4.20 -10.77 6.44
CA ASN A 385 -4.91 -11.01 5.19
C ASN A 385 -4.33 -10.25 3.99
N ILE A 386 -3.81 -9.04 4.20
CA ILE A 386 -3.12 -8.27 3.15
C ILE A 386 -1.76 -8.91 2.84
N GLY A 387 -0.99 -9.31 3.85
CA GLY A 387 0.39 -9.78 3.67
C GLY A 387 0.54 -11.26 3.25
N ASP A 388 -0.42 -12.13 3.59
CA ASP A 388 -0.27 -13.58 3.39
C ASP A 388 -0.12 -14.01 1.94
N TRP A 389 -1.01 -13.52 1.07
CA TRP A 389 -0.96 -13.88 -0.34
C TRP A 389 0.26 -13.26 -1.01
N GLN A 390 0.69 -12.08 -0.54
CA GLN A 390 1.92 -11.44 -1.02
C GLN A 390 3.14 -12.29 -0.66
N ALA A 391 3.21 -12.78 0.59
CA ALA A 391 4.26 -13.70 1.03
C ALA A 391 4.24 -15.04 0.27
N LEU A 392 3.05 -15.55 -0.06
CA LEU A 392 2.90 -16.73 -0.93
C LEU A 392 3.48 -16.48 -2.33
N PHE A 393 3.30 -15.27 -2.87
CA PHE A 393 3.75 -14.90 -4.21
C PHE A 393 5.11 -14.19 -4.24
N GLY A 394 5.92 -14.32 -3.19
CA GLY A 394 7.37 -14.02 -3.24
C GLY A 394 7.81 -12.79 -2.46
N VAL A 395 6.87 -11.95 -1.99
CA VAL A 395 7.19 -10.82 -1.11
C VAL A 395 7.84 -11.35 0.18
N ASN A 396 9.00 -10.82 0.52
CA ASN A 396 9.78 -11.27 1.68
C ASN A 396 10.40 -10.13 2.50
N LEU A 397 10.03 -8.90 2.17
CA LEU A 397 10.36 -7.69 2.90
C LEU A 397 9.11 -6.79 2.95
N ARG A 398 8.68 -6.44 4.16
CA ARG A 398 7.48 -5.61 4.38
C ARG A 398 7.88 -4.16 4.65
N CYS A 399 7.15 -3.22 4.04
CA CYS A 399 7.15 -1.80 4.38
C CYS A 399 5.76 -1.39 4.88
N PRO A 400 5.47 -1.52 6.19
CA PRO A 400 4.19 -1.07 6.74
C PRO A 400 4.02 0.46 6.69
N HIS A 401 2.95 0.91 6.03
CA HIS A 401 2.49 2.30 5.95
C HIS A 401 1.28 2.47 6.92
N LEU A 402 1.23 3.40 7.88
CA LEU A 402 2.18 4.47 8.20
C LEU A 402 2.48 4.57 9.70
N SER A 403 3.72 4.90 10.08
CA SER A 403 4.09 5.24 11.47
C SER A 403 4.31 6.73 11.64
N TRP A 404 3.37 7.46 12.26
CA TRP A 404 3.52 8.91 12.42
C TRP A 404 4.47 9.32 13.54
N TYR A 405 5.28 10.36 13.29
CA TYR A 405 6.01 11.05 14.35
C TYR A 405 5.05 11.77 15.30
N THR A 406 4.01 12.43 14.78
CA THR A 406 2.97 13.05 15.58
C THR A 406 1.60 13.00 14.90
N MET A 407 0.53 13.05 15.71
CA MET A 407 -0.84 13.21 15.25
C MET A 407 -1.23 14.68 15.00
N LYS A 408 -0.33 15.66 15.17
CA LYS A 408 -0.66 17.09 15.04
C LYS A 408 -1.30 17.41 13.68
N GLY A 409 -2.46 18.05 13.72
CA GLY A 409 -3.13 18.57 12.53
C GLY A 409 -3.41 17.53 11.44
N GLU A 410 -3.15 17.88 10.16
CA GLU A 410 -3.43 16.98 9.02
C GLU A 410 -2.64 15.68 9.05
N GLY A 411 -1.54 15.60 9.81
CA GLY A 411 -0.75 14.38 9.93
C GLY A 411 -1.58 13.17 10.39
N LYS A 412 -2.57 13.35 11.28
CA LYS A 412 -3.42 12.23 11.75
C LYS A 412 -4.50 11.78 10.75
N ARG A 413 -4.63 12.49 9.64
CA ARG A 413 -5.57 12.20 8.53
C ARG A 413 -4.82 11.85 7.24
N ASP A 414 -3.49 11.93 7.24
CA ASP A 414 -2.60 11.52 6.16
C ASP A 414 -2.58 9.98 6.11
N TYR A 415 -3.48 9.41 5.32
CA TYR A 415 -3.63 7.96 5.12
C TYR A 415 -3.64 7.17 6.44
N PRO A 416 -4.64 7.44 7.32
CA PRO A 416 -4.73 6.85 8.65
C PRO A 416 -5.16 5.40 8.54
N ALA A 417 -4.80 4.55 9.51
CA ALA A 417 -4.29 4.85 10.86
C ALA A 417 -2.79 4.64 11.08
N SER A 418 -2.23 5.32 12.10
CA SER A 418 -0.86 5.05 12.54
C SER A 418 -0.72 3.65 13.10
N ILE A 419 0.27 2.90 12.62
CA ILE A 419 0.65 1.60 13.16
C ILE A 419 1.56 1.68 14.40
N LEU A 420 2.00 2.88 14.80
CA LEU A 420 2.95 3.09 15.88
C LEU A 420 2.24 3.23 17.25
N HIS A 421 2.88 3.91 18.21
CA HIS A 421 2.46 3.98 19.61
C HIS A 421 1.08 4.62 19.85
N GLN A 422 0.51 5.29 18.84
CA GLN A 422 -0.81 5.89 18.93
C GLN A 422 -1.93 4.83 18.89
N SER A 423 -1.67 3.67 18.28
CA SER A 423 -2.58 2.53 18.27
C SER A 423 -2.56 1.77 19.60
N ALA A 424 -3.72 1.40 20.17
CA ALA A 424 -3.75 0.71 21.48
C ALA A 424 -3.06 -0.67 21.48
N TRP A 425 -3.02 -1.33 20.32
CA TRP A 425 -2.44 -2.66 20.12
C TRP A 425 -0.95 -2.68 19.82
N TYR A 426 -0.27 -1.52 19.72
CA TYR A 426 1.15 -1.46 19.37
C TYR A 426 2.06 -2.39 20.20
N PRO A 427 1.85 -2.63 21.53
CA PRO A 427 2.74 -3.51 22.29
C PRO A 427 2.70 -4.96 21.80
N GLU A 428 1.58 -5.38 21.19
CA GLU A 428 1.36 -6.75 20.72
C GLU A 428 1.78 -6.93 19.25
N TYR A 429 2.18 -5.87 18.54
CA TYR A 429 2.50 -5.93 17.11
C TYR A 429 3.65 -6.88 16.76
N HIS A 430 4.52 -7.17 17.74
CA HIS A 430 5.58 -8.15 17.60
C HIS A 430 5.06 -9.55 17.20
N TYR A 431 3.80 -9.87 17.54
CA TYR A 431 3.16 -11.12 17.13
C TYR A 431 3.00 -11.23 15.61
N LEU A 432 2.59 -10.13 14.95
CA LEU A 432 2.47 -10.05 13.50
C LEU A 432 3.84 -10.05 12.81
N GLU A 433 4.81 -9.30 13.36
CA GLU A 433 6.16 -9.25 12.80
C GLU A 433 6.92 -10.57 12.95
N ASP A 434 6.77 -11.25 14.08
CA ASP A 434 7.29 -12.60 14.25
C ASP A 434 6.67 -13.54 13.21
N TYR A 435 5.34 -13.53 13.05
CA TYR A 435 4.65 -14.38 12.08
C TYR A 435 5.23 -14.27 10.66
N PHE A 436 5.30 -13.07 10.09
CA PHE A 436 5.82 -12.88 8.73
C PHE A 436 7.33 -13.15 8.64
N SER A 437 8.12 -12.66 9.59
CA SER A 437 9.57 -12.87 9.56
C SER A 437 9.97 -14.34 9.68
N ARG A 438 9.16 -15.18 10.35
CA ARG A 438 9.32 -16.63 10.36
C ARG A 438 9.07 -17.24 8.99
N ILE A 439 8.01 -16.83 8.27
CA ILE A 439 7.75 -17.28 6.89
C ILE A 439 8.93 -16.90 5.99
N HIS A 440 9.37 -15.65 6.03
CA HIS A 440 10.49 -15.16 5.21
C HIS A 440 11.79 -15.93 5.52
N ALA A 441 12.10 -16.14 6.80
CA ALA A 441 13.26 -16.93 7.22
C ALA A 441 13.17 -18.40 6.78
N ALA A 442 11.99 -19.01 6.87
CA ALA A 442 11.79 -20.40 6.46
C ALA A 442 11.89 -20.60 4.95
N LEU A 443 11.54 -19.59 4.15
CA LEU A 443 11.63 -19.60 2.69
C LEU A 443 12.95 -19.01 2.17
N HIS A 444 13.80 -18.48 3.05
CA HIS A 444 15.04 -17.82 2.65
C HIS A 444 15.94 -18.69 1.76
N GLY A 445 16.32 -18.16 0.60
CA GLY A 445 17.14 -18.83 -0.42
C GLY A 445 16.51 -20.10 -1.00
N ALA A 446 15.22 -20.34 -0.79
CA ALA A 446 14.50 -21.42 -1.43
C ALA A 446 14.14 -21.02 -2.87
N LYS A 447 14.27 -21.94 -3.82
CA LYS A 447 13.92 -21.70 -5.23
C LYS A 447 12.52 -22.24 -5.48
N ALA A 448 11.55 -21.39 -5.82
CA ALA A 448 10.21 -21.86 -6.15
C ALA A 448 10.24 -22.82 -7.36
N ASP A 449 9.34 -23.79 -7.36
CA ASP A 449 9.30 -24.91 -8.31
C ASP A 449 8.46 -24.59 -9.56
N ALA A 450 8.41 -23.32 -9.95
CA ALA A 450 7.74 -22.88 -11.17
C ALA A 450 8.49 -23.39 -12.39
N ALA A 451 7.80 -24.16 -13.24
CA ALA A 451 8.33 -24.74 -14.48
C ALA A 451 7.65 -24.18 -15.74
N LEU A 452 6.64 -23.32 -15.56
CA LEU A 452 5.87 -22.67 -16.62
C LEU A 452 6.28 -21.20 -16.72
N LEU A 453 6.53 -20.73 -17.94
CA LEU A 453 6.63 -19.32 -18.27
C LEU A 453 5.34 -18.86 -18.96
N VAL A 454 4.77 -17.72 -18.57
CA VAL A 454 3.63 -17.08 -19.25
C VAL A 454 4.08 -15.77 -19.87
N ILE A 455 3.91 -15.59 -21.17
CA ILE A 455 4.31 -14.34 -21.85
C ILE A 455 3.41 -13.18 -21.40
N SER A 456 4.01 -12.06 -21.01
CA SER A 456 3.28 -10.85 -20.63
C SER A 456 2.64 -10.18 -21.86
N PRO A 457 1.36 -9.78 -21.80
CA PRO A 457 0.66 -9.15 -22.93
C PRO A 457 0.82 -7.62 -23.00
N ILE A 458 1.69 -7.01 -22.17
CA ILE A 458 1.73 -5.56 -21.98
C ILE A 458 1.95 -4.75 -23.28
N GLU A 459 2.78 -5.22 -24.21
CA GLU A 459 3.01 -4.52 -25.49
C GLU A 459 1.77 -4.54 -26.41
N SER A 460 0.87 -5.52 -26.22
CA SER A 460 -0.42 -5.54 -26.92
C SER A 460 -1.32 -4.38 -26.45
N VAL A 461 -1.24 -3.98 -25.17
CA VAL A 461 -1.95 -2.80 -24.66
C VAL A 461 -1.34 -1.52 -25.22
N TRP A 462 0.00 -1.41 -25.27
CA TRP A 462 0.68 -0.24 -25.83
C TRP A 462 0.28 0.02 -27.28
N ALA A 463 0.25 -1.02 -28.11
CA ALA A 463 -0.09 -0.91 -29.52
C ALA A 463 -1.56 -0.50 -29.77
N ARG A 464 -2.42 -0.61 -28.74
CA ARG A 464 -3.84 -0.25 -28.78
C ARG A 464 -4.17 1.11 -28.16
N ALA A 465 -3.23 1.78 -27.49
CA ALA A 465 -3.49 3.02 -26.76
C ALA A 465 -3.79 4.21 -27.70
N TYR A 466 -4.86 4.98 -27.46
CA TYR A 466 -5.20 6.19 -28.23
C TYR A 466 -5.92 7.19 -27.32
N SER A 467 -6.15 8.42 -27.79
CA SER A 467 -6.92 9.41 -27.03
C SER A 467 -8.35 8.90 -26.78
N GLY A 468 -8.70 8.72 -25.50
CA GLY A 468 -9.97 8.13 -25.09
C GLY A 468 -9.97 6.61 -24.96
N ALA A 469 -8.81 5.94 -25.08
CA ALA A 469 -8.66 4.51 -24.76
C ALA A 469 -8.70 4.23 -23.25
N PHE A 470 -8.53 5.27 -22.42
CA PHE A 470 -8.53 5.19 -20.97
C PHE A 470 -9.47 6.23 -20.34
N ASP A 471 -10.02 5.89 -19.18
CA ASP A 471 -10.75 6.79 -18.28
C ASP A 471 -10.16 6.65 -16.87
N GLY A 472 -9.52 7.71 -16.38
CA GLY A 472 -8.59 7.65 -15.26
C GLY A 472 -7.52 6.58 -15.51
N LEU A 473 -7.49 5.55 -14.68
CA LEU A 473 -6.53 4.44 -14.76
C LEU A 473 -7.12 3.15 -15.36
N THR A 474 -8.31 3.24 -15.97
CA THR A 474 -9.04 2.07 -16.50
C THR A 474 -9.15 2.11 -18.02
N GLY A 475 -9.14 0.95 -18.67
CA GLY A 475 -9.34 0.82 -20.11
C GLY A 475 -10.81 0.93 -20.53
N THR A 476 -11.09 1.75 -21.55
CA THR A 476 -12.44 1.90 -22.14
C THR A 476 -12.59 1.12 -23.44
N ASP A 477 -11.49 0.93 -24.18
CA ASP A 477 -11.46 0.16 -25.42
C ASP A 477 -11.81 -1.32 -25.16
N PRO A 478 -12.74 -1.94 -25.91
CA PRO A 478 -13.15 -3.32 -25.70
C PRO A 478 -12.02 -4.35 -25.83
N GLU A 479 -11.03 -4.12 -26.70
CA GLU A 479 -9.91 -5.05 -26.88
C GLU A 479 -8.88 -4.89 -25.76
N ILE A 480 -8.65 -3.67 -25.25
CA ILE A 480 -7.84 -3.46 -24.03
C ILE A 480 -8.50 -4.16 -22.83
N ARG A 481 -9.81 -4.00 -22.63
CA ARG A 481 -10.55 -4.70 -21.56
C ARG A 481 -10.47 -6.21 -21.70
N ARG A 482 -10.59 -6.74 -22.92
CA ARG A 482 -10.40 -8.17 -23.21
C ARG A 482 -9.01 -8.65 -22.77
N LEU A 483 -7.94 -7.91 -23.09
CA LEU A 483 -6.57 -8.28 -22.69
C LEU A 483 -6.42 -8.33 -21.16
N GLU A 484 -6.95 -7.32 -20.47
CA GLU A 484 -6.94 -7.25 -19.00
C GLU A 484 -7.71 -8.42 -18.36
N GLU A 485 -8.93 -8.69 -18.83
CA GLU A 485 -9.77 -9.79 -18.34
C GLU A 485 -9.12 -11.16 -18.59
N GLN A 486 -8.53 -11.37 -19.77
CA GLN A 486 -7.81 -12.60 -20.09
C GLN A 486 -6.56 -12.77 -19.24
N TYR A 487 -5.81 -11.70 -19.00
CA TYR A 487 -4.63 -11.70 -18.13
C TYR A 487 -4.97 -12.13 -16.70
N ALA A 488 -6.00 -11.52 -16.10
CA ALA A 488 -6.48 -11.91 -14.77
C ALA A 488 -7.05 -13.34 -14.74
N SER A 489 -7.81 -13.72 -15.77
CA SER A 489 -8.40 -15.07 -15.87
C SER A 489 -7.32 -16.16 -15.97
N VAL A 490 -6.27 -15.97 -16.77
CA VAL A 490 -5.13 -16.91 -16.86
C VAL A 490 -4.45 -17.07 -15.51
N PHE A 491 -4.22 -15.97 -14.77
CA PHE A 491 -3.68 -16.05 -13.42
C PHE A 491 -4.55 -16.94 -12.53
N HIS A 492 -5.86 -16.70 -12.48
CA HIS A 492 -6.78 -17.44 -11.61
C HIS A 492 -6.93 -18.91 -12.02
N MET A 493 -7.02 -19.22 -13.31
CA MET A 493 -7.11 -20.60 -13.80
C MET A 493 -5.87 -21.42 -13.43
N LEU A 494 -4.67 -20.84 -13.49
CA LEU A 494 -3.42 -21.53 -13.15
C LEU A 494 -3.24 -21.68 -11.63
N THR A 495 -3.33 -20.57 -10.89
CA THR A 495 -3.08 -20.53 -9.43
C THR A 495 -4.18 -21.19 -8.64
N GLY A 496 -5.43 -21.01 -9.08
CA GLY A 496 -6.60 -21.73 -8.65
C GLY A 496 -6.62 -23.19 -9.10
N ASN A 497 -5.56 -23.69 -9.74
CA ASN A 497 -5.21 -25.12 -9.96
C ASN A 497 -3.83 -25.50 -9.40
N ARG A 498 -3.20 -24.61 -8.60
CA ARG A 498 -1.88 -24.77 -7.96
C ARG A 498 -0.74 -25.07 -8.95
N ILE A 499 -0.88 -24.54 -10.17
CA ILE A 499 0.17 -24.49 -11.18
C ILE A 499 0.89 -23.15 -11.00
N ASP A 500 2.11 -23.20 -10.45
CA ASP A 500 2.97 -22.02 -10.28
C ASP A 500 3.72 -21.71 -11.58
N PHE A 501 3.87 -20.42 -11.87
CA PHE A 501 4.46 -19.92 -13.11
C PHE A 501 5.22 -18.61 -12.86
N ASP A 502 6.10 -18.22 -13.79
CA ASP A 502 6.67 -16.87 -13.82
C ASP A 502 6.22 -16.15 -15.10
N TYR A 503 6.15 -14.82 -15.07
CA TYR A 503 5.92 -14.02 -16.28
C TYR A 503 7.20 -13.83 -17.09
N GLY A 504 7.08 -13.85 -18.41
CA GLY A 504 8.13 -13.52 -19.37
C GLY A 504 7.88 -12.14 -19.97
N GLU A 505 8.75 -11.18 -19.64
CA GLU A 505 8.74 -9.84 -20.23
C GLU A 505 9.66 -9.83 -21.46
N GLU A 506 9.15 -9.37 -22.61
CA GLU A 506 9.80 -9.61 -23.90
C GLU A 506 11.18 -8.94 -24.06
N ASP A 507 11.43 -7.79 -23.41
CA ASP A 507 12.75 -7.13 -23.42
C ASP A 507 13.75 -7.82 -22.50
N ILE A 508 13.32 -8.20 -21.29
CA ILE A 508 14.14 -9.02 -20.39
C ILE A 508 14.51 -10.33 -21.09
N MET A 509 13.54 -10.98 -21.74
CA MET A 509 13.78 -12.20 -22.51
C MET A 509 14.75 -11.98 -23.66
N ALA A 510 14.61 -10.89 -24.42
CA ALA A 510 15.52 -10.60 -25.53
C ALA A 510 17.00 -10.49 -25.10
N ARG A 511 17.27 -10.07 -23.86
CA ARG A 511 18.64 -9.87 -23.33
C ARG A 511 19.16 -11.05 -22.51
N HIS A 512 18.27 -11.75 -21.80
CA HIS A 512 18.65 -12.73 -20.78
C HIS A 512 18.21 -14.16 -21.08
N ALA A 513 17.44 -14.38 -22.16
CA ALA A 513 16.89 -15.69 -22.47
C ALA A 513 17.61 -16.43 -23.60
N HIS A 514 17.65 -17.74 -23.49
CA HIS A 514 18.08 -18.66 -24.55
C HIS A 514 17.41 -20.03 -24.38
N ALA A 515 17.33 -20.79 -25.46
CA ALA A 515 16.84 -22.16 -25.44
C ALA A 515 18.00 -23.17 -25.46
N GLU A 516 17.97 -24.14 -24.55
CA GLU A 516 18.95 -25.22 -24.48
C GLU A 516 18.25 -26.56 -24.17
N ASN A 517 18.47 -27.57 -25.01
CA ASN A 517 17.98 -28.94 -24.81
C ASN A 517 16.46 -29.02 -24.53
N GLY A 518 15.66 -28.23 -25.25
CA GLY A 518 14.20 -28.17 -25.07
C GLY A 518 13.76 -27.52 -23.76
N THR A 519 14.63 -26.80 -23.07
CA THR A 519 14.34 -25.98 -21.89
C THR A 519 14.60 -24.52 -22.22
N LEU A 520 13.72 -23.61 -21.76
CA LEU A 520 13.93 -22.18 -21.89
C LEU A 520 14.60 -21.64 -20.63
N HIS A 521 15.73 -20.96 -20.79
CA HIS A 521 16.48 -20.33 -19.71
C HIS A 521 16.23 -18.82 -19.75
N ILE A 522 15.99 -18.20 -18.60
CA ILE A 522 15.96 -16.73 -18.44
C ILE A 522 16.74 -16.39 -17.17
N GLY A 523 17.92 -15.81 -17.35
CA GLY A 523 18.85 -15.59 -16.25
C GLY A 523 19.06 -16.86 -15.41
N SER A 524 18.67 -16.82 -14.13
CA SER A 524 18.84 -17.93 -13.18
C SER A 524 17.65 -18.90 -13.08
N CYS A 525 16.63 -18.71 -13.91
CA CYS A 525 15.45 -19.57 -13.97
C CYS A 525 15.39 -20.41 -15.25
N THR A 526 14.68 -21.54 -15.16
CA THR A 526 14.52 -22.50 -16.25
C THR A 526 13.06 -22.94 -16.34
N TYR A 527 12.54 -23.04 -17.56
CA TYR A 527 11.14 -23.33 -17.84
C TYR A 527 11.06 -24.49 -18.83
N GLY A 528 10.31 -25.52 -18.46
CA GLY A 528 10.05 -26.68 -19.32
C GLY A 528 8.79 -26.53 -20.17
N LYS A 529 7.99 -25.49 -19.91
CA LYS A 529 6.79 -25.14 -20.67
C LYS A 529 6.69 -23.62 -20.83
N VAL A 530 6.21 -23.18 -21.98
CA VAL A 530 5.90 -21.76 -22.26
C VAL A 530 4.45 -21.65 -22.72
N LEU A 531 3.70 -20.73 -22.13
CA LEU A 531 2.33 -20.41 -22.46
C LEU A 531 2.24 -19.02 -23.09
N VAL A 532 1.64 -18.96 -24.28
CA VAL A 532 1.20 -17.72 -24.94
C VAL A 532 -0.32 -17.67 -24.86
N ALA A 533 -0.85 -16.72 -24.07
CA ALA A 533 -2.29 -16.57 -23.84
C ALA A 533 -2.64 -15.08 -23.75
N GLY A 534 -3.65 -14.64 -24.49
CA GLY A 534 -4.10 -13.24 -24.47
C GLY A 534 -3.06 -12.23 -24.98
N VAL A 535 -2.30 -12.59 -26.02
CA VAL A 535 -1.27 -11.74 -26.63
C VAL A 535 -1.67 -11.47 -28.09
N ASP A 536 -1.68 -10.20 -28.50
CA ASP A 536 -2.04 -9.81 -29.87
C ASP A 536 -0.82 -9.63 -30.77
N THR A 537 0.32 -9.21 -30.19
CA THR A 537 1.61 -9.07 -30.87
C THR A 537 2.75 -9.64 -30.03
N LEU A 538 3.73 -10.24 -30.70
CA LEU A 538 5.03 -10.62 -30.10
C LEU A 538 6.16 -9.79 -30.69
N ARG A 539 7.24 -9.59 -29.94
CA ARG A 539 8.49 -9.11 -30.54
C ARG A 539 9.06 -10.14 -31.51
N SER A 540 9.71 -9.69 -32.58
CA SER A 540 10.45 -10.59 -33.47
C SER A 540 11.57 -11.35 -32.75
N SER A 541 12.18 -10.76 -31.70
CA SER A 541 13.14 -11.45 -30.83
C SER A 541 12.49 -12.60 -30.04
N THR A 542 11.30 -12.36 -29.48
CA THR A 542 10.55 -13.40 -28.76
C THR A 542 10.14 -14.52 -29.70
N LEU A 543 9.63 -14.20 -30.90
CA LEU A 543 9.25 -15.21 -31.88
C LEU A 543 10.44 -16.11 -32.27
N ARG A 544 11.62 -15.53 -32.51
CA ARG A 544 12.83 -16.31 -32.80
C ARG A 544 13.19 -17.25 -31.65
N LEU A 545 13.21 -16.72 -30.43
CA LEU A 545 13.49 -17.50 -29.22
C LEU A 545 12.50 -18.66 -29.02
N LEU A 546 11.20 -18.42 -29.20
CA LEU A 546 10.17 -19.45 -29.09
C LEU A 546 10.25 -20.49 -30.20
N THR A 547 10.65 -20.07 -31.41
CA THR A 547 10.90 -20.98 -32.54
C THR A 547 12.07 -21.90 -32.24
N ASP A 548 13.19 -21.35 -31.74
CA ASP A 548 14.37 -22.14 -31.36
C ASP A 548 14.05 -23.11 -30.22
N TYR A 549 13.29 -22.67 -29.23
CA TYR A 549 12.82 -23.50 -28.12
C TYR A 549 11.95 -24.67 -28.62
N ALA A 550 10.98 -24.41 -29.47
CA ALA A 550 10.11 -25.44 -30.04
C ALA A 550 10.90 -26.43 -30.93
N ALA A 551 11.85 -25.93 -31.73
CA ALA A 551 12.70 -26.76 -32.58
C ALA A 551 13.59 -27.74 -31.78
N GLN A 552 13.94 -27.38 -30.54
CA GLN A 552 14.68 -28.24 -29.61
C GLN A 552 13.78 -29.19 -28.81
N GLY A 553 12.48 -29.28 -29.13
CA GLY A 553 11.52 -30.15 -28.43
C GLY A 553 10.88 -29.53 -27.19
N GLY A 554 11.03 -28.21 -27.00
CA GLY A 554 10.38 -27.48 -25.93
C GLY A 554 8.85 -27.50 -26.05
N ALA A 555 8.16 -27.61 -24.92
CA ALA A 555 6.70 -27.58 -24.89
C ALA A 555 6.19 -26.13 -24.95
N LEU A 556 5.82 -25.69 -26.15
CA LEU A 556 5.19 -24.39 -26.41
C LEU A 556 3.67 -24.56 -26.58
N ILE A 557 2.90 -23.78 -25.82
CA ILE A 557 1.45 -23.87 -25.73
C ILE A 557 0.84 -22.52 -26.12
N PHE A 558 -0.06 -22.52 -27.10
CA PHE A 558 -0.89 -21.36 -27.46
C PHE A 558 -2.32 -21.59 -26.93
N ALA A 559 -2.81 -20.70 -26.07
CA ALA A 559 -4.17 -20.77 -25.56
C ALA A 559 -5.04 -19.65 -26.15
N GLY A 560 -6.15 -20.04 -26.78
CA GLY A 560 -6.97 -19.15 -27.58
C GLY A 560 -6.40 -18.95 -28.98
N ASN A 561 -6.57 -17.75 -29.55
CA ASN A 561 -6.03 -17.44 -30.87
C ASN A 561 -4.53 -17.12 -30.77
N PRO A 562 -3.67 -17.73 -31.61
CA PRO A 562 -2.28 -17.30 -31.73
C PRO A 562 -2.20 -15.82 -32.15
N PRO A 563 -1.19 -15.07 -31.65
CA PRO A 563 -0.98 -13.68 -32.05
C PRO A 563 -0.96 -13.53 -33.58
N ALA A 564 -1.65 -12.51 -34.08
CA ALA A 564 -1.73 -12.23 -35.53
C ALA A 564 -0.66 -11.22 -36.00
N PHE A 565 0.13 -10.68 -35.07
CA PHE A 565 1.09 -9.61 -35.31
C PHE A 565 2.46 -9.94 -34.72
N VAL A 566 3.50 -9.42 -35.38
CA VAL A 566 4.88 -9.38 -34.89
C VAL A 566 5.35 -7.93 -34.98
N ASP A 567 5.92 -7.39 -33.90
CA ASP A 567 6.33 -5.98 -33.80
C ASP A 567 5.18 -4.99 -34.15
N ALA A 568 3.94 -5.38 -33.84
CA ALA A 568 2.68 -4.71 -34.20
C ALA A 568 2.39 -4.58 -35.70
N LEU A 569 2.99 -5.45 -36.53
CA LEU A 569 2.70 -5.59 -37.96
C LEU A 569 2.07 -6.96 -38.27
N PRO A 570 1.10 -7.06 -39.19
CA PRO A 570 0.49 -8.34 -39.54
C PRO A 570 1.53 -9.37 -39.97
N SER A 571 1.49 -10.57 -39.40
CA SER A 571 2.42 -11.65 -39.74
C SER A 571 1.75 -13.02 -39.62
N GLY A 572 2.02 -13.90 -40.60
CA GLY A 572 1.60 -15.30 -40.55
C GLY A 572 2.54 -16.22 -39.77
N GLU A 573 3.70 -15.73 -39.33
CA GLU A 573 4.76 -16.56 -38.76
C GLU A 573 4.38 -17.18 -37.42
N VAL A 574 3.71 -16.42 -36.54
CA VAL A 574 3.27 -16.94 -35.24
C VAL A 574 2.22 -18.04 -35.43
N LYS A 575 1.30 -17.86 -36.38
CA LYS A 575 0.30 -18.88 -36.74
C LYS A 575 0.97 -20.14 -37.32
N ALA A 576 2.04 -19.97 -38.10
CA ALA A 576 2.81 -21.09 -38.63
C ALA A 576 3.57 -21.84 -37.53
N LEU A 577 4.13 -21.14 -36.54
CA LEU A 577 4.74 -21.76 -35.36
C LEU A 577 3.70 -22.51 -34.52
N ALA A 578 2.54 -21.89 -34.26
CA ALA A 578 1.47 -22.47 -33.46
C ALA A 578 0.90 -23.76 -34.07
N SER A 579 0.84 -23.88 -35.40
CA SER A 579 0.34 -25.10 -36.07
C SER A 579 1.25 -26.32 -35.89
N ALA A 580 2.52 -26.11 -35.55
CA ALA A 580 3.49 -27.15 -35.19
C ALA A 580 3.57 -27.40 -33.67
N CYS A 581 2.81 -26.65 -32.87
CA CYS A 581 2.85 -26.66 -31.41
C CYS A 581 1.51 -27.06 -30.80
N THR A 582 1.43 -27.14 -29.46
CA THR A 582 0.16 -27.38 -28.77
C THR A 582 -0.70 -26.12 -28.84
N THR A 583 -1.92 -26.25 -29.37
CA THR A 583 -2.93 -25.19 -29.37
C THR A 583 -4.17 -25.67 -28.63
N ILE A 584 -4.67 -24.88 -27.68
CA ILE A 584 -5.81 -25.22 -26.81
C ILE A 584 -6.81 -24.06 -26.74
N PRO A 585 -8.09 -24.30 -26.40
CA PRO A 585 -9.00 -23.22 -26.04
C PRO A 585 -8.53 -22.52 -24.75
N LEU A 586 -8.86 -21.24 -24.61
CA LEU A 586 -8.58 -20.46 -23.39
C LEU A 586 -9.65 -20.77 -22.33
N GLU A 587 -9.58 -21.97 -21.77
CA GLU A 587 -10.52 -22.51 -20.79
C GLU A 587 -9.78 -23.23 -19.66
N GLU A 588 -10.30 -23.15 -18.43
CA GLU A 588 -9.62 -23.62 -17.21
C GLU A 588 -9.14 -25.08 -17.30
N LYS A 589 -10.02 -25.98 -17.77
CA LYS A 589 -9.70 -27.40 -17.91
C LYS A 589 -8.54 -27.63 -18.88
N ALA A 590 -8.60 -26.99 -20.05
CA ALA A 590 -7.59 -27.15 -21.09
C ALA A 590 -6.23 -26.58 -20.64
N LEU A 591 -6.23 -25.42 -19.99
CA LEU A 591 -5.02 -24.83 -19.42
C LEU A 591 -4.43 -25.75 -18.34
N THR A 592 -5.25 -26.26 -17.43
CA THR A 592 -4.80 -27.12 -16.35
C THR A 592 -4.14 -28.39 -16.88
N GLU A 593 -4.79 -29.07 -17.85
CA GLU A 593 -4.26 -30.29 -18.46
C GLU A 593 -2.96 -30.04 -19.23
N ALA A 594 -2.87 -28.94 -19.99
CA ALA A 594 -1.69 -28.62 -20.79
C ALA A 594 -0.52 -28.09 -19.95
N CYS A 595 -0.78 -27.31 -18.91
CA CYS A 595 0.25 -26.59 -18.15
C CYS A 595 0.78 -27.36 -16.94
N ALA A 596 0.02 -28.31 -16.37
CA ALA A 596 0.46 -29.09 -15.21
C ALA A 596 1.77 -29.86 -15.48
N ASN A 597 2.60 -30.00 -14.44
CA ASN A 597 3.86 -30.75 -14.47
C ASN A 597 3.83 -32.02 -13.60
N GLY A 598 2.70 -32.31 -12.95
CA GLY A 598 2.47 -33.50 -12.15
C GLY A 598 2.94 -33.38 -10.69
N ARG A 599 3.44 -32.22 -10.28
CA ARG A 599 3.92 -31.94 -8.91
C ARG A 599 3.02 -30.99 -8.13
N GLU A 600 1.90 -30.61 -8.72
CA GLU A 600 0.88 -29.74 -8.12
C GLU A 600 0.35 -30.37 -6.82
N ILE A 601 0.06 -29.50 -5.84
CA ILE A 601 -0.56 -29.92 -4.58
C ILE A 601 -2.02 -30.19 -4.85
N LYS A 602 -2.49 -31.42 -4.57
CA LYS A 602 -3.91 -31.77 -4.74
C LYS A 602 -4.65 -31.51 -3.44
N ILE A 603 -5.81 -30.88 -3.56
CA ILE A 603 -6.69 -30.55 -2.45
C ILE A 603 -8.10 -31.01 -2.84
N ASP A 604 -8.63 -31.96 -2.08
CA ASP A 604 -9.99 -32.47 -2.27
C ASP A 604 -10.91 -31.90 -1.18
N THR A 605 -11.75 -30.96 -1.58
CA THR A 605 -12.72 -30.25 -0.73
C THR A 605 -13.80 -29.58 -1.58
N GLU A 606 -14.84 -29.07 -0.93
CA GLU A 606 -15.89 -28.27 -1.57
C GLU A 606 -15.30 -26.92 -2.01
N ASP A 607 -15.07 -26.77 -3.33
CA ASP A 607 -14.45 -25.63 -3.99
C ASP A 607 -13.04 -25.28 -3.48
N ALA A 608 -12.03 -25.66 -4.28
CA ALA A 608 -10.62 -25.39 -4.03
C ALA A 608 -10.06 -24.18 -4.79
N SER A 609 -10.88 -23.41 -5.51
CA SER A 609 -10.42 -22.29 -6.35
C SER A 609 -9.65 -21.22 -5.58
N LEU A 610 -9.99 -20.99 -4.30
CA LEU A 610 -9.34 -20.04 -3.40
C LEU A 610 -8.28 -20.68 -2.47
N LEU A 611 -7.87 -21.91 -2.74
CA LEU A 611 -6.85 -22.61 -1.96
C LEU A 611 -5.54 -22.63 -2.74
N PHE A 612 -4.71 -21.62 -2.51
CA PHE A 612 -3.45 -21.48 -3.21
C PHE A 612 -2.33 -22.23 -2.50
N ALA A 613 -1.41 -22.81 -3.26
CA ALA A 613 -0.22 -23.43 -2.71
C ALA A 613 0.98 -23.22 -3.62
N ARG A 614 2.16 -23.12 -3.01
CA ARG A 614 3.42 -22.98 -3.72
C ARG A 614 4.50 -23.86 -3.11
N SER A 615 5.29 -24.51 -3.96
CA SER A 615 6.38 -25.42 -3.58
C SER A 615 7.73 -24.76 -3.81
N TYR A 616 8.63 -24.88 -2.84
CA TYR A 616 9.97 -24.31 -2.87
C TYR A 616 11.03 -25.37 -2.62
N ARG A 617 11.97 -25.50 -3.55
CA ARG A 617 13.13 -26.39 -3.42
C ARG A 617 14.10 -25.80 -2.40
N THR A 618 14.56 -26.65 -1.48
CA THR A 618 15.52 -26.29 -0.42
C THR A 618 16.63 -27.33 -0.32
N GLU A 619 17.69 -26.98 0.41
CA GLU A 619 18.73 -27.96 0.71
C GLU A 619 18.16 -29.15 1.49
N GLY A 620 18.26 -30.36 0.92
CA GLY A 620 17.81 -31.60 1.54
C GLY A 620 16.29 -31.78 1.63
N GLY A 621 15.49 -31.09 0.80
CA GLY A 621 14.05 -31.30 0.73
C GLY A 621 13.29 -30.19 -0.02
N ARG A 622 11.98 -30.10 0.20
CA ARG A 622 11.14 -29.00 -0.31
C ARG A 622 10.22 -28.44 0.78
N MET A 623 9.92 -27.16 0.71
CA MET A 623 8.93 -26.47 1.53
C MET A 623 7.64 -26.29 0.71
N ILE A 624 6.50 -26.29 1.37
CA ILE A 624 5.20 -26.01 0.77
C ILE A 624 4.50 -24.99 1.65
N LEU A 625 4.10 -23.86 1.06
CA LEU A 625 3.22 -22.89 1.70
C LEU A 625 1.83 -23.03 1.08
N LEU A 626 0.85 -23.32 1.91
CA LEU A 626 -0.57 -23.43 1.58
C LEU A 626 -1.32 -22.27 2.24
N LEU A 627 -2.26 -21.66 1.52
CA LEU A 627 -3.06 -20.54 1.98
C LEU A 627 -4.51 -20.69 1.50
N ASN A 628 -5.46 -20.53 2.42
CA ASN A 628 -6.85 -20.27 2.09
C ASN A 628 -7.05 -18.76 1.94
N THR A 629 -7.23 -18.28 0.70
CA THR A 629 -7.50 -16.86 0.44
C THR A 629 -8.97 -16.50 0.65
N ASP A 630 -9.84 -17.49 0.87
CA ASP A 630 -11.21 -17.27 1.31
C ASP A 630 -11.24 -16.81 2.78
N ARG A 631 -11.53 -15.52 2.97
CA ARG A 631 -11.60 -14.88 4.28
C ARG A 631 -12.90 -15.16 5.02
N LYS A 632 -13.87 -15.82 4.38
CA LYS A 632 -15.21 -16.04 4.96
C LYS A 632 -15.49 -17.50 5.26
N LYS A 633 -14.91 -18.43 4.48
CA LYS A 633 -15.20 -19.87 4.61
C LYS A 633 -13.92 -20.67 4.85
N GLY A 634 -13.86 -21.33 6.00
CA GLY A 634 -12.89 -22.39 6.26
C GLY A 634 -13.28 -23.71 5.58
N ARG A 635 -12.33 -24.62 5.44
CA ARG A 635 -12.52 -25.97 4.89
C ARG A 635 -12.18 -26.99 5.99
N ALA A 636 -13.20 -27.64 6.52
CA ALA A 636 -13.02 -28.72 7.47
C ALA A 636 -12.64 -30.02 6.74
N ASN A 637 -11.77 -30.82 7.34
CA ASN A 637 -11.35 -32.11 6.81
C ASN A 637 -10.87 -32.09 5.34
N ALA A 638 -10.18 -31.03 4.91
CA ALA A 638 -9.61 -30.93 3.58
C ALA A 638 -8.55 -32.02 3.38
N ALA A 639 -8.76 -32.90 2.41
CA ALA A 639 -7.83 -33.98 2.10
C ALA A 639 -6.75 -33.46 1.14
N LEU A 640 -5.49 -33.59 1.55
CA LEU A 640 -4.33 -33.08 0.82
C LEU A 640 -3.47 -34.23 0.30
N CYS A 641 -2.98 -34.10 -0.94
CA CYS A 641 -1.80 -34.83 -1.42
C CYS A 641 -0.70 -33.83 -1.72
N LEU A 642 0.36 -33.87 -0.92
CA LEU A 642 1.50 -32.95 -1.06
C LEU A 642 2.51 -33.42 -2.11
N GLY A 643 2.23 -34.53 -2.81
CA GLY A 643 3.11 -35.17 -3.78
C GLY A 643 4.18 -36.07 -3.15
N THR A 644 5.21 -36.42 -3.92
CA THR A 644 6.23 -37.41 -3.53
C THR A 644 7.00 -37.03 -2.26
N GLY A 645 7.15 -37.98 -1.34
CA GLY A 645 7.88 -37.81 -0.09
C GLY A 645 7.73 -39.00 0.86
N LYS A 646 8.59 -39.05 1.89
CA LYS A 646 8.55 -40.11 2.94
C LYS A 646 8.31 -39.58 4.34
N TYR A 647 8.60 -38.30 4.57
CA TYR A 647 8.59 -37.66 5.88
C TYR A 647 7.97 -36.28 5.74
N LEU A 648 7.24 -35.83 6.75
CA LEU A 648 6.61 -34.52 6.79
C LEU A 648 6.93 -33.82 8.12
N GLU A 649 7.24 -32.53 8.03
CA GLU A 649 7.38 -31.64 9.18
C GLU A 649 6.41 -30.47 8.98
N GLN A 650 5.76 -30.01 10.06
CA GLN A 650 5.00 -28.77 10.07
C GLN A 650 5.80 -27.69 10.80
N TRP A 651 5.96 -26.55 10.14
CA TRP A 651 6.65 -25.38 10.67
C TRP A 651 5.58 -24.33 10.94
N ASP A 652 5.19 -24.12 12.19
CA ASP A 652 4.12 -23.19 12.54
C ASP A 652 4.66 -21.75 12.66
N PRO A 653 4.37 -20.85 11.69
CA PRO A 653 4.88 -19.48 11.73
C PRO A 653 4.29 -18.64 12.88
N ARG A 654 3.13 -19.02 13.45
CA ARG A 654 2.50 -18.30 14.56
C ARG A 654 3.28 -18.49 15.85
N THR A 655 3.82 -19.69 16.08
CA THR A 655 4.50 -20.05 17.34
C THR A 655 6.01 -20.30 17.20
N GLY A 656 6.51 -20.51 15.98
CA GLY A 656 7.89 -20.95 15.72
C GLY A 656 8.15 -22.42 16.07
N LYS A 657 7.13 -23.20 16.43
CA LYS A 657 7.27 -24.63 16.73
C LYS A 657 7.40 -25.44 15.45
N ILE A 658 8.17 -26.53 15.54
CA ILE A 658 8.32 -27.51 14.46
C ILE A 658 7.90 -28.87 14.99
N THR A 659 6.89 -29.47 14.37
CA THR A 659 6.27 -30.73 14.81
C THR A 659 6.20 -31.76 13.67
N GLU A 660 5.98 -33.02 14.05
CA GLU A 660 5.55 -34.06 13.12
C GLU A 660 4.00 -34.11 13.15
N PRO A 661 3.31 -33.71 12.05
CA PRO A 661 1.85 -33.83 11.95
C PRO A 661 1.44 -35.30 11.71
N GLU A 662 0.15 -35.59 11.76
CA GLU A 662 -0.38 -36.90 11.33
C GLU A 662 -0.49 -36.94 9.80
N TYR A 663 0.09 -37.96 9.16
CA TYR A 663 0.06 -38.16 7.71
C TYR A 663 0.23 -39.65 7.36
N GLN A 664 -0.13 -40.01 6.13
CA GLN A 664 0.08 -41.32 5.54
C GLN A 664 0.95 -41.20 4.29
N VAL A 665 1.69 -42.26 3.97
CA VAL A 665 2.44 -42.36 2.72
C VAL A 665 1.81 -43.46 1.87
N ILE A 666 1.14 -43.08 0.78
CA ILE A 666 0.45 -43.98 -0.14
C ILE A 666 1.13 -43.85 -1.51
N ASN A 667 1.61 -44.97 -2.07
CA ASN A 667 2.34 -44.98 -3.34
C ASN A 667 3.51 -43.98 -3.42
N GLY A 668 4.18 -43.73 -2.28
CA GLY A 668 5.29 -42.79 -2.18
C GLY A 668 4.90 -41.30 -2.16
N GLN A 669 3.60 -40.99 -2.08
CA GLN A 669 3.06 -39.63 -1.92
C GLN A 669 2.58 -39.40 -0.49
N ILE A 670 2.70 -38.16 -0.01
CA ILE A 670 2.27 -37.78 1.34
C ILE A 670 0.82 -37.30 1.31
N HIS A 671 -0.02 -37.96 2.11
CA HIS A 671 -1.44 -37.66 2.28
C HIS A 671 -1.75 -37.27 3.73
N LEU A 672 -2.59 -36.26 3.91
CA LEU A 672 -3.06 -35.81 5.22
C LEU A 672 -4.43 -35.15 5.12
N THR A 673 -5.14 -35.10 6.22
CA THR A 673 -6.42 -34.40 6.35
C THR A 673 -6.25 -33.29 7.36
N ILE A 674 -6.64 -32.07 7.00
CA ILE A 674 -6.52 -30.91 7.89
C ILE A 674 -7.80 -30.10 7.91
N ASP A 675 -8.02 -29.38 9.00
CA ASP A 675 -8.86 -28.19 8.97
C ASP A 675 -8.02 -27.02 8.48
N LEU A 676 -8.55 -26.27 7.52
CA LEU A 676 -7.94 -25.07 6.98
C LEU A 676 -8.90 -23.90 7.17
N GLU A 677 -8.57 -23.01 8.10
CA GLU A 677 -9.47 -21.93 8.53
C GLU A 677 -9.65 -20.87 7.43
N ALA A 678 -10.65 -20.01 7.57
CA ALA A 678 -10.76 -18.81 6.74
C ALA A 678 -9.49 -17.95 6.92
N GLY A 679 -8.85 -17.53 5.83
CA GLY A 679 -7.53 -16.88 5.89
C GLY A 679 -6.41 -17.76 6.48
N GLY A 680 -6.60 -19.09 6.55
CA GLY A 680 -5.69 -20.02 7.21
C GLY A 680 -4.51 -20.43 6.33
N GLU A 681 -3.33 -20.58 6.93
CA GLU A 681 -2.09 -20.96 6.28
C GLU A 681 -1.50 -22.26 6.87
N ARG A 682 -0.74 -23.00 6.06
CA ARG A 682 0.12 -24.10 6.54
C ARG A 682 1.46 -24.06 5.83
N LEU A 683 2.54 -24.21 6.61
CA LEU A 683 3.89 -24.32 6.10
C LEU A 683 4.45 -25.71 6.42
N TYR A 684 4.66 -26.50 5.38
CA TYR A 684 5.17 -27.86 5.47
C TYR A 684 6.57 -27.97 4.91
N ARG A 685 7.33 -28.94 5.43
CA ARG A 685 8.60 -29.37 4.86
C ARG A 685 8.58 -30.87 4.59
N ILE A 686 8.97 -31.26 3.38
CA ILE A 686 9.20 -32.65 3.00
C ILE A 686 10.72 -32.88 2.94
N PRO A 687 11.35 -33.38 4.01
CA PRO A 687 12.78 -33.67 4.01
C PRO A 687 13.16 -34.97 3.30
N ALA A 688 14.40 -35.01 2.81
CA ALA A 688 15.04 -36.22 2.31
C ALA A 688 15.38 -37.23 3.42
N ARG A 689 15.52 -36.78 4.69
CA ARG A 689 15.89 -37.61 5.84
C ARG A 689 14.97 -37.36 7.02
N LYS A 690 14.60 -38.43 7.74
CA LYS A 690 13.77 -38.33 8.95
C LYS A 690 14.51 -37.59 10.07
N ARG A 691 13.79 -36.73 10.78
CA ARG A 691 14.22 -36.09 12.03
C ARG A 691 13.30 -36.54 13.17
N ARG A 692 13.82 -36.53 14.40
CA ARG A 692 13.01 -36.74 15.60
C ARG A 692 12.40 -35.40 16.00
N LEU A 693 11.09 -35.25 15.82
CA LEU A 693 10.33 -34.05 16.15
C LEU A 693 9.25 -34.38 17.19
N PRO A 694 8.83 -33.40 18.02
CA PRO A 694 7.66 -33.57 18.87
C PRO A 694 6.42 -33.78 18.00
N LYS A 695 5.51 -34.64 18.46
CA LYS A 695 4.17 -34.74 17.87
C LYS A 695 3.38 -33.49 18.22
N GLN A 696 2.43 -33.13 17.36
CA GLN A 696 1.45 -32.09 17.67
C GLN A 696 0.62 -32.50 18.90
N GLU A 697 0.47 -31.57 19.85
CA GLU A 697 -0.25 -31.83 21.09
C GLU A 697 -1.76 -31.78 20.84
N ALA A 698 -2.48 -32.85 21.19
CA ALA A 698 -3.93 -32.93 21.06
C ALA A 698 -4.59 -32.58 22.41
N PHE A 699 -5.36 -31.50 22.44
CA PHE A 699 -6.22 -31.18 23.58
C PHE A 699 -7.45 -32.10 23.59
N ARG A 700 -7.77 -32.69 24.75
CA ARG A 700 -8.85 -33.68 24.90
C ARG A 700 -9.95 -33.28 25.89
N GLY A 701 -9.94 -32.05 26.40
CA GLY A 701 -11.00 -31.56 27.28
C GLY A 701 -12.33 -31.47 26.52
N THR A 702 -13.40 -31.96 27.14
CA THR A 702 -14.75 -32.02 26.55
C THR A 702 -15.79 -31.29 27.39
N ARG A 703 -15.45 -30.87 28.61
CA ARG A 703 -16.38 -30.17 29.51
C ARG A 703 -16.32 -28.68 29.22
N THR A 704 -17.48 -28.07 29.02
CA THR A 704 -17.59 -26.61 28.87
C THR A 704 -17.61 -25.94 30.23
N PHE A 705 -16.80 -24.90 30.42
CA PHE A 705 -16.85 -24.04 31.59
C PHE A 705 -17.94 -22.95 31.39
N PRO A 706 -18.91 -22.81 32.33
CA PRO A 706 -19.96 -21.81 32.18
C PRO A 706 -19.42 -20.41 32.52
N LEU A 707 -19.33 -19.54 31.50
CA LEU A 707 -19.03 -18.13 31.71
C LEU A 707 -20.26 -17.38 32.29
N PRO A 708 -20.07 -16.36 33.14
CA PRO A 708 -21.16 -15.50 33.60
C PRO A 708 -21.72 -14.66 32.44
N ASP A 709 -22.90 -14.07 32.64
CA ASP A 709 -23.51 -13.12 31.68
C ASP A 709 -23.13 -11.66 31.99
N ILE A 710 -22.67 -11.40 33.22
CA ILE A 710 -22.20 -10.10 33.70
C ILE A 710 -20.75 -10.26 34.17
N PHE A 711 -19.89 -9.33 33.77
CA PHE A 711 -18.46 -9.35 34.05
C PHE A 711 -18.05 -8.14 34.87
N ARG A 712 -17.21 -8.38 35.87
CA ARG A 712 -16.29 -7.35 36.37
C ARG A 712 -15.25 -7.10 35.29
N TYR A 713 -14.89 -5.84 35.11
CA TYR A 713 -13.94 -5.45 34.08
C TYR A 713 -12.93 -4.41 34.57
N THR A 714 -11.90 -4.20 33.76
CA THR A 714 -10.92 -3.13 33.97
C THR A 714 -10.56 -2.49 32.64
N LEU A 715 -10.55 -1.15 32.63
CA LEU A 715 -10.05 -0.35 31.52
C LEU A 715 -8.55 -0.12 31.69
N SER A 716 -7.78 -0.22 30.61
CA SER A 716 -6.33 0.06 30.65
C SER A 716 -5.99 1.54 30.73
N GLU A 717 -6.97 2.41 30.47
CA GLU A 717 -6.87 3.86 30.46
C GLU A 717 -8.22 4.48 30.82
N PRO A 718 -8.28 5.79 31.18
CA PRO A 718 -9.54 6.46 31.45
C PRO A 718 -10.53 6.39 30.28
N ASN A 719 -11.84 6.46 30.57
CA ASN A 719 -12.84 6.57 29.52
C ASN A 719 -12.78 7.93 28.83
N ILE A 720 -13.30 7.99 27.60
CA ILE A 720 -13.15 9.12 26.70
C ILE A 720 -14.53 9.66 26.34
N CYS A 721 -14.66 11.00 26.29
CA CYS A 721 -15.76 11.68 25.64
C CYS A 721 -15.21 12.60 24.55
N VAL A 722 -15.53 12.30 23.29
CA VAL A 722 -15.08 13.06 22.13
C VAL A 722 -16.00 14.26 21.92
N LEU A 723 -15.40 15.45 21.74
CA LEU A 723 -16.09 16.69 21.40
C LEU A 723 -15.53 17.24 20.08
N ASP A 724 -16.20 16.93 18.99
CA ASP A 724 -15.85 17.28 17.61
C ASP A 724 -16.80 18.29 16.95
N MET A 725 -17.74 18.84 17.73
CA MET A 725 -18.64 19.90 17.31
C MET A 725 -18.29 21.21 18.01
N ALA A 726 -17.95 22.24 17.24
CA ALA A 726 -17.47 23.52 17.73
C ALA A 726 -18.21 24.71 17.11
N ALA A 727 -18.50 25.72 17.93
CA ALA A 727 -18.88 27.06 17.47
C ALA A 727 -17.66 27.98 17.51
N VAL A 728 -17.53 28.88 16.54
CA VAL A 728 -16.34 29.74 16.40
C VAL A 728 -16.76 31.19 16.29
N THR A 729 -16.14 32.06 17.07
CA THR A 729 -16.26 33.52 16.89
C THR A 729 -14.89 34.15 16.72
N GLY A 730 -14.78 35.16 15.86
CA GLY A 730 -13.53 35.88 15.58
C GLY A 730 -13.61 37.35 15.98
N LYS A 731 -12.47 37.99 16.26
CA LYS A 731 -12.45 39.46 16.47
C LYS A 731 -12.78 40.22 15.19
N THR A 732 -12.61 39.59 14.03
CA THR A 732 -12.98 40.14 12.71
C THR A 732 -14.49 40.09 12.42
N GLY A 733 -15.33 39.77 13.41
CA GLY A 733 -16.79 39.75 13.26
C GLY A 733 -17.37 38.41 12.79
N LEU A 734 -16.53 37.39 12.62
CA LEU A 734 -16.97 36.02 12.31
C LEU A 734 -17.80 35.43 13.46
N SER A 735 -18.90 34.76 13.12
CA SER A 735 -19.69 33.96 14.05
C SER A 735 -20.24 32.73 13.34
N LEU A 736 -19.62 31.57 13.57
CA LEU A 736 -20.02 30.27 13.04
C LEU A 736 -20.85 29.50 14.08
N PRO A 737 -21.99 28.90 13.69
CA PRO A 737 -22.76 28.03 14.58
C PRO A 737 -21.98 26.75 14.91
N PRO A 738 -22.43 25.94 15.90
CA PRO A 738 -21.85 24.63 16.15
C PRO A 738 -21.88 23.76 14.88
N MET A 739 -20.72 23.31 14.44
CA MET A 739 -20.53 22.37 13.34
C MET A 739 -19.28 21.53 13.58
N GLU A 740 -19.06 20.51 12.76
CA GLU A 740 -17.87 19.65 12.88
C GLU A 740 -16.58 20.46 12.71
N VAL A 741 -15.55 20.10 13.46
CA VAL A 741 -14.31 20.90 13.61
C VAL A 741 -13.58 21.18 12.29
N LEU A 742 -13.50 20.24 11.35
CA LEU A 742 -12.87 20.47 10.04
C LEU A 742 -13.74 21.36 9.14
N LYS A 743 -15.08 21.22 9.22
CA LYS A 743 -16.02 22.15 8.56
C LYS A 743 -15.89 23.57 9.12
N ALA A 744 -15.76 23.69 10.44
CA ALA A 744 -15.53 24.97 11.11
C ALA A 744 -14.20 25.60 10.69
N ASP A 745 -13.13 24.80 10.57
CA ASP A 745 -11.82 25.27 10.09
C ASP A 745 -11.90 25.78 8.64
N ARG A 746 -12.56 25.04 7.74
CA ARG A 746 -12.75 25.47 6.35
C ARG A 746 -13.55 26.77 6.25
N ALA A 747 -14.67 26.87 6.97
CA ALA A 747 -15.48 28.09 6.97
C ALA A 747 -14.73 29.31 7.55
N LEU A 748 -13.89 29.11 8.58
CA LEU A 748 -13.00 30.15 9.09
C LEU A 748 -11.95 30.55 8.04
N ARG A 749 -11.35 29.58 7.34
CA ARG A 749 -10.35 29.82 6.29
C ARG A 749 -10.93 30.57 5.10
N ASP A 750 -12.17 30.27 4.69
CA ASP A 750 -12.88 31.03 3.66
C ASP A 750 -13.05 32.50 4.05
N HIS A 751 -13.50 32.75 5.29
CA HIS A 751 -13.64 34.10 5.82
C HIS A 751 -12.31 34.86 5.85
N LEU A 752 -11.22 34.19 6.22
CA LEU A 752 -9.87 34.75 6.26
C LEU A 752 -9.14 34.74 4.91
N ARG A 753 -9.73 34.15 3.87
CA ARG A 753 -9.12 33.95 2.53
C ARG A 753 -7.81 33.17 2.58
N LEU A 754 -7.79 32.11 3.36
CA LEU A 754 -6.65 31.19 3.48
C LEU A 754 -6.92 29.91 2.68
N PRO A 755 -5.90 29.31 2.05
CA PRO A 755 -6.02 27.98 1.46
C PRO A 755 -6.47 26.94 2.49
N TYR A 756 -7.16 25.91 2.04
CA TYR A 756 -7.52 24.78 2.90
C TYR A 756 -6.28 23.97 3.29
N ARG A 757 -6.34 23.37 4.47
CA ARG A 757 -5.40 22.34 4.89
C ARG A 757 -5.81 20.98 4.32
N GLY A 758 -4.82 20.14 4.01
CA GLY A 758 -5.00 18.78 3.49
C GLY A 758 -3.66 18.13 3.14
N GLY A 759 -3.68 16.92 2.57
CA GLY A 759 -2.47 16.19 2.16
C GLY A 759 -1.58 16.95 1.16
N GLU A 760 -2.22 17.71 0.27
CA GLU A 760 -1.56 18.45 -0.81
C GLU A 760 -1.21 19.91 -0.43
N MET A 761 -1.38 20.30 0.84
CA MET A 761 -1.10 21.68 1.26
C MET A 761 0.40 21.99 1.14
N LEU A 762 0.76 23.28 1.03
CA LEU A 762 2.16 23.69 1.18
C LEU A 762 2.72 23.16 2.51
N GLN A 763 3.91 22.58 2.49
CA GLN A 763 4.52 22.09 3.72
C GLN A 763 4.78 23.26 4.68
N PRO A 764 4.55 23.09 5.99
CA PRO A 764 4.80 24.14 6.97
C PRO A 764 6.23 24.69 6.92
N TRP A 765 7.24 23.83 6.76
CA TRP A 765 8.64 24.25 6.64
C TRP A 765 8.86 25.22 5.46
N TYR A 766 8.22 24.93 4.32
CA TYR A 766 8.34 25.73 3.10
C TYR A 766 7.62 27.08 3.25
N GLN A 767 6.42 27.05 3.86
CA GLN A 767 5.65 28.25 4.14
C GLN A 767 6.44 29.20 5.07
N VAL A 768 7.03 28.67 6.14
CA VAL A 768 7.87 29.45 7.07
C VAL A 768 9.06 30.05 6.35
N LYS A 769 9.84 29.23 5.61
CA LYS A 769 11.08 29.66 4.97
C LYS A 769 10.87 30.70 3.85
N TYR A 770 9.87 30.51 2.99
CA TYR A 770 9.73 31.30 1.75
C TYR A 770 8.51 32.22 1.70
N LYS A 771 7.50 31.99 2.55
CA LYS A 771 6.25 32.76 2.55
C LYS A 771 6.02 33.51 3.88
N GLY A 772 6.98 33.48 4.80
CA GLY A 772 6.89 34.13 6.11
C GLY A 772 5.92 33.44 7.09
N GLY A 773 5.61 32.17 6.85
CA GLY A 773 4.64 31.35 7.60
C GLY A 773 4.79 31.42 9.12
N SER A 774 3.65 31.38 9.82
CA SER A 774 3.51 31.34 11.29
C SER A 774 3.92 32.59 12.07
N THR A 775 4.34 33.68 11.42
CA THR A 775 4.70 34.93 12.14
C THR A 775 3.61 36.01 12.13
N ARG A 776 2.63 35.92 11.22
CA ARG A 776 1.53 36.90 11.11
C ARG A 776 0.24 36.32 11.70
N LEU A 777 -0.22 36.92 12.80
CA LEU A 777 -1.53 36.65 13.38
C LEU A 777 -2.64 36.95 12.35
N CYS A 778 -3.48 35.95 12.05
CA CYS A 778 -4.63 36.12 11.15
C CYS A 778 -5.85 36.65 11.91
N ASP A 779 -6.21 36.04 13.04
CA ASP A 779 -7.27 36.49 13.96
C ASP A 779 -7.01 35.95 15.37
N THR A 780 -7.66 36.50 16.40
CA THR A 780 -7.84 35.82 17.68
C THR A 780 -9.26 35.26 17.70
N ILE A 781 -9.40 33.94 17.67
CA ILE A 781 -10.70 33.27 17.64
C ILE A 781 -11.05 32.67 19.02
N THR A 782 -12.35 32.47 19.22
CA THR A 782 -12.91 31.75 20.38
C THR A 782 -13.64 30.52 19.86
N VAL A 783 -13.15 29.35 20.24
CA VAL A 783 -13.74 28.05 19.88
C VAL A 783 -14.47 27.50 21.09
N THR A 784 -15.75 27.15 20.94
CA THR A 784 -16.61 26.68 22.05
C THR A 784 -17.19 25.30 21.76
N TYR A 785 -16.91 24.36 22.65
CA TYR A 785 -17.45 22.99 22.66
C TYR A 785 -18.50 22.85 23.75
N ARG A 786 -19.50 21.98 23.53
CA ARG A 786 -20.61 21.76 24.45
C ARG A 786 -20.72 20.30 24.83
N PHE A 787 -21.04 20.04 26.10
CA PHE A 787 -21.30 18.69 26.61
C PHE A 787 -22.29 18.73 27.76
N HIS A 788 -22.84 17.56 28.13
CA HIS A 788 -23.79 17.42 29.23
C HIS A 788 -23.23 16.54 30.34
N ILE A 789 -23.67 16.75 31.58
CA ILE A 789 -23.31 15.94 32.74
C ILE A 789 -24.58 15.55 33.49
N ASP A 790 -24.87 14.24 33.56
CA ASP A 790 -25.95 13.70 34.38
C ASP A 790 -25.42 13.29 35.78
N ALA A 791 -24.24 12.69 35.83
CA ALA A 791 -23.53 12.36 37.06
C ALA A 791 -22.20 13.10 37.11
N LEU A 792 -21.98 13.92 38.14
CA LEU A 792 -20.75 14.70 38.28
C LEU A 792 -19.54 13.76 38.43
N PRO A 793 -18.59 13.77 37.48
CA PRO A 793 -17.36 13.02 37.61
C PRO A 793 -16.38 13.77 38.53
N THR A 794 -15.34 13.07 38.99
CA THR A 794 -14.23 13.68 39.74
C THR A 794 -12.92 13.47 39.00
N GLY A 795 -12.00 14.43 39.08
CA GLY A 795 -10.64 14.29 38.56
C GLY A 795 -10.54 14.15 37.04
N ILE A 796 -11.46 14.75 36.28
CA ILE A 796 -11.42 14.68 34.81
C ILE A 796 -10.31 15.56 34.23
N SER A 797 -9.82 15.19 33.05
CA SER A 797 -8.85 15.98 32.29
C SER A 797 -9.35 16.30 30.89
N LEU A 798 -8.96 17.45 30.37
CA LEU A 798 -9.13 17.86 28.99
C LEU A 798 -7.85 17.56 28.20
N ALA A 799 -7.94 16.80 27.12
CA ALA A 799 -6.87 16.65 26.14
C ALA A 799 -7.16 17.50 24.89
N LEU A 800 -6.17 18.27 24.45
CA LEU A 800 -6.27 19.19 23.32
C LEU A 800 -4.92 19.35 22.61
N GLU A 801 -4.96 19.78 21.35
CA GLU A 801 -3.77 20.15 20.58
C GLU A 801 -3.46 21.64 20.69
N ASP A 802 -2.28 22.02 20.23
CA ASP A 802 -1.91 23.41 19.96
C ASP A 802 -1.98 24.33 21.19
N LEU A 803 -1.60 23.78 22.36
CA LEU A 803 -1.61 24.53 23.62
C LEU A 803 -0.79 25.82 23.51
N GLU A 804 0.26 25.85 22.70
CA GLU A 804 1.12 27.02 22.46
C GLU A 804 0.37 28.25 21.94
N HIS A 805 -0.64 28.07 21.08
CA HIS A 805 -1.42 29.16 20.48
C HIS A 805 -2.70 29.50 21.25
N ILE A 806 -3.13 28.64 22.17
CA ILE A 806 -4.26 28.94 23.05
C ILE A 806 -3.82 30.00 24.07
N ARG A 807 -4.60 31.06 24.28
CA ARG A 807 -4.35 32.10 25.30
C ARG A 807 -5.05 31.81 26.62
N ARG A 808 -6.28 31.32 26.56
CA ARG A 808 -7.16 31.09 27.73
C ARG A 808 -8.00 29.85 27.51
N ILE A 809 -8.21 29.10 28.59
CA ILE A 809 -9.15 27.97 28.63
C ILE A 809 -10.20 28.31 29.68
N LEU A 810 -11.47 28.28 29.29
CA LEU A 810 -12.58 28.53 30.20
C LEU A 810 -13.53 27.34 30.23
N ILE A 811 -13.93 26.95 31.44
CA ILE A 811 -15.00 25.97 31.68
C ILE A 811 -16.16 26.72 32.32
N ASN A 812 -17.33 26.72 31.67
CA ASN A 812 -18.50 27.48 32.13
C ASN A 812 -18.19 28.96 32.47
N SER A 813 -17.41 29.62 31.60
CA SER A 813 -16.93 31.00 31.76
C SER A 813 -15.94 31.24 32.90
N ARG A 814 -15.51 30.20 33.63
CA ARG A 814 -14.42 30.29 34.61
C ARG A 814 -13.11 29.87 33.96
N GLU A 815 -12.12 30.75 34.01
CA GLU A 815 -10.80 30.47 33.48
C GLU A 815 -10.04 29.47 34.35
N ILE A 816 -9.37 28.51 33.71
CA ILE A 816 -8.54 27.49 34.36
C ILE A 816 -7.07 27.61 33.93
N PRO A 817 -6.12 27.09 34.74
CA PRO A 817 -4.71 27.09 34.36
C PRO A 817 -4.43 26.29 33.09
N ARG A 818 -3.63 26.86 32.19
CA ARG A 818 -3.11 26.22 30.97
C ARG A 818 -1.90 25.31 31.23
N LYS A 819 -1.94 24.54 32.33
CA LYS A 819 -0.81 23.71 32.76
C LYS A 819 -1.01 22.26 32.34
N SER A 820 -0.18 21.80 31.41
CA SER A 820 -0.11 20.39 31.02
C SER A 820 0.39 19.52 32.18
N SER A 821 -0.30 18.41 32.41
CA SER A 821 0.07 17.35 33.35
C SER A 821 0.77 16.17 32.67
N GLY A 822 0.97 16.26 31.35
CA GLY A 822 1.55 15.22 30.52
C GLY A 822 0.88 15.16 29.14
N LYS A 823 1.32 14.20 28.33
CA LYS A 823 0.77 13.94 27.00
C LYS A 823 -0.20 12.76 27.01
N TRP A 824 -1.17 12.75 26.10
CA TRP A 824 -2.14 11.65 25.94
C TRP A 824 -2.06 11.06 24.53
N ILE A 825 -1.76 9.75 24.41
CA ILE A 825 -1.63 8.99 23.15
C ILE A 825 -0.48 9.45 22.24
N ASP A 826 -0.38 10.74 21.94
CA ASP A 826 0.62 11.37 21.09
C ASP A 826 1.21 12.63 21.75
N ILE A 827 2.37 13.08 21.27
CA ILE A 827 3.04 14.28 21.76
C ILE A 827 2.25 15.58 21.52
N CYS A 828 1.31 15.58 20.56
CA CYS A 828 0.49 16.75 20.25
C CYS A 828 -0.60 17.04 21.30
N PHE A 829 -1.07 16.04 22.06
CA PHE A 829 -2.19 16.22 22.98
C PHE A 829 -1.71 16.55 24.39
N ASP A 830 -1.86 17.81 24.81
CA ASP A 830 -1.63 18.22 26.19
C ASP A 830 -2.82 17.86 27.09
N LYS A 831 -2.54 17.22 28.22
CA LYS A 831 -3.56 16.84 29.22
C LYS A 831 -3.67 17.90 30.32
N ILE A 832 -4.76 18.66 30.32
CA ILE A 832 -5.08 19.73 31.26
C ILE A 832 -6.08 19.22 32.33
N PRO A 833 -5.70 19.09 33.60
CA PRO A 833 -6.63 18.73 34.66
C PRO A 833 -7.73 19.79 34.83
N LEU A 834 -8.99 19.35 34.98
CA LEU A 834 -10.11 20.25 35.24
C LEU A 834 -10.46 20.24 36.74
N PRO A 835 -10.59 21.41 37.39
CA PRO A 835 -11.09 21.47 38.77
C PRO A 835 -12.55 21.02 38.84
N ASP A 836 -12.91 20.20 39.82
CA ASP A 836 -14.27 19.66 39.93
C ASP A 836 -15.30 20.79 40.15
N GLU A 837 -14.93 21.88 40.83
CA GLU A 837 -15.78 23.02 41.14
C GLU A 837 -16.16 23.91 39.95
N VAL A 838 -15.53 23.71 38.78
CA VAL A 838 -15.91 24.42 37.55
C VAL A 838 -16.96 23.65 36.73
N LEU A 839 -17.24 22.40 37.09
CA LEU A 839 -18.26 21.56 36.46
C LEU A 839 -19.61 21.70 37.18
N ARG A 840 -20.70 21.44 36.44
CA ARG A 840 -22.05 21.45 37.00
C ARG A 840 -22.93 20.39 36.35
N PRO A 841 -23.99 19.90 37.04
CA PRO A 841 -25.00 19.08 36.38
C PRO A 841 -25.65 19.85 35.22
N GLY A 842 -26.03 19.12 34.18
CA GLY A 842 -26.64 19.68 32.98
C GLY A 842 -25.64 20.18 31.94
N ALA A 843 -25.92 21.33 31.33
CA ALA A 843 -25.14 21.87 30.21
C ALA A 843 -23.83 22.54 30.66
N ASN A 844 -22.73 22.11 30.02
CA ASN A 844 -21.38 22.63 30.25
C ASN A 844 -20.73 23.09 28.94
N THR A 845 -19.77 24.02 29.05
CA THR A 845 -19.00 24.51 27.90
C THR A 845 -17.50 24.50 28.17
N ILE A 846 -16.74 24.16 27.13
CA ILE A 846 -15.28 24.37 27.06
C ILE A 846 -15.04 25.46 26.02
N THR A 847 -14.36 26.53 26.42
CA THR A 847 -14.06 27.65 25.54
C THR A 847 -12.55 27.87 25.46
N LEU A 848 -12.01 27.80 24.25
CA LEU A 848 -10.62 28.05 23.94
C LEU A 848 -10.52 29.41 23.25
N VAL A 849 -9.79 30.36 23.84
CA VAL A 849 -9.42 31.61 23.16
C VAL A 849 -8.04 31.39 22.57
N MET A 850 -7.88 31.44 21.24
CA MET A 850 -6.62 31.10 20.57
C MET A 850 -6.21 32.16 19.55
N ASP A 851 -4.90 32.32 19.39
CA ASP A 851 -4.33 33.05 18.27
C ASP A 851 -4.25 32.14 17.05
N TYR A 852 -4.91 32.54 15.97
CA TYR A 852 -5.00 31.73 14.77
C TYR A 852 -4.02 32.24 13.71
N TYR A 853 -3.12 31.37 13.27
CA TYR A 853 -2.17 31.58 12.19
C TYR A 853 -2.53 30.69 10.99
N SER A 854 -1.93 30.95 9.82
CA SER A 854 -2.18 30.15 8.61
C SER A 854 -1.89 28.65 8.76
N THR A 855 -0.99 28.30 9.69
CA THR A 855 -0.60 26.92 10.02
C THR A 855 -1.46 26.27 11.12
N CYS A 856 -2.28 27.05 11.85
CA CYS A 856 -3.18 26.53 12.88
C CYS A 856 -4.37 25.78 12.26
N GLY A 857 -5.11 25.04 13.10
CA GLY A 857 -6.34 24.37 12.70
C GLY A 857 -7.27 24.18 13.89
N ILE A 858 -8.57 24.12 13.62
CA ILE A 858 -9.56 23.74 14.63
C ILE A 858 -9.64 22.22 14.68
N GLU A 859 -9.54 21.65 15.88
CA GLU A 859 -9.50 20.20 16.11
C GLU A 859 -10.52 19.78 17.18
N ALA A 860 -10.84 18.49 17.24
CA ALA A 860 -11.63 17.93 18.33
C ALA A 860 -10.87 18.01 19.66
N VAL A 861 -11.62 18.08 20.76
CA VAL A 861 -11.07 17.97 22.12
C VAL A 861 -11.67 16.77 22.85
N TYR A 862 -10.96 16.27 23.85
CA TYR A 862 -11.32 15.03 24.52
C TYR A 862 -11.40 15.23 26.03
N LEU A 863 -12.49 14.80 26.65
CA LEU A 863 -12.56 14.65 28.10
C LEU A 863 -12.13 13.23 28.47
N LEU A 864 -11.31 13.12 29.50
CA LEU A 864 -10.72 11.86 29.99
C LEU A 864 -11.04 11.69 31.47
N GLY A 865 -11.55 10.53 31.89
CA GLY A 865 -11.82 10.28 33.31
C GLY A 865 -12.57 8.98 33.61
N GLU A 866 -12.93 8.80 34.88
CA GLU A 866 -13.74 7.67 35.36
C GLU A 866 -15.25 8.03 35.28
N PHE A 867 -15.78 8.05 34.07
CA PHE A 867 -17.19 8.30 33.79
C PHE A 867 -17.70 7.37 32.68
N GLY A 868 -19.01 7.20 32.58
CA GLY A 868 -19.68 6.64 31.40
C GLY A 868 -20.07 7.74 30.42
N VAL A 869 -20.38 7.38 29.18
CA VAL A 869 -20.90 8.32 28.16
C VAL A 869 -22.13 7.73 27.48
N THR A 870 -23.16 8.56 27.32
CA THR A 870 -24.31 8.28 26.46
C THR A 870 -24.43 9.33 25.36
N LEU A 871 -25.07 8.97 24.24
CA LEU A 871 -25.25 9.82 23.06
C LEU A 871 -26.73 10.19 22.85
N ALA A 872 -27.43 10.55 23.92
CA ALA A 872 -28.84 10.93 23.85
C ALA A 872 -29.05 12.14 22.92
N ASN A 873 -29.94 12.03 21.93
CA ASN A 873 -30.17 13.04 20.88
C ASN A 873 -28.87 13.48 20.21
N ASN A 874 -27.92 12.56 20.03
CA ASN A 874 -26.63 12.81 19.44
C ASN A 874 -25.78 13.85 20.19
N ARG A 875 -25.98 13.95 21.50
CA ARG A 875 -25.22 14.84 22.38
C ARG A 875 -24.41 14.02 23.39
N PRO A 876 -23.07 14.16 23.43
CA PRO A 876 -22.26 13.49 24.44
C PRO A 876 -22.63 13.92 25.86
N THR A 877 -23.02 12.95 26.68
CA THR A 877 -23.50 13.15 28.05
C THR A 877 -22.73 12.26 29.01
N LEU A 878 -22.06 12.85 30.00
CA LEU A 878 -21.29 12.13 31.01
C LEU A 878 -22.22 11.53 32.06
N THR A 879 -22.04 10.24 32.35
CA THR A 879 -22.80 9.45 33.33
C THR A 879 -21.85 8.76 34.31
N THR A 880 -22.38 8.01 35.27
CA THR A 880 -21.56 7.11 36.09
C THR A 880 -20.93 6.04 35.20
N LEU A 881 -19.67 5.71 35.46
CA LEU A 881 -19.00 4.58 34.82
C LEU A 881 -19.71 3.27 35.24
N PRO A 882 -20.07 2.36 34.33
CA PRO A 882 -20.72 1.11 34.71
C PRO A 882 -19.81 0.29 35.63
N GLU A 883 -20.35 -0.31 36.69
CA GLU A 883 -19.58 -1.19 37.58
C GLU A 883 -19.28 -2.56 36.95
N THR A 884 -20.14 -2.98 36.02
CA THR A 884 -20.07 -4.25 35.31
C THR A 884 -20.54 -4.10 33.88
N ILE A 885 -20.10 -5.01 33.00
CA ILE A 885 -20.51 -5.07 31.59
C ILE A 885 -21.02 -6.46 31.23
N THR A 886 -21.76 -6.59 30.13
CA THR A 886 -22.20 -7.87 29.58
C THR A 886 -21.44 -8.21 28.30
N ILE A 887 -21.55 -9.48 27.87
CA ILE A 887 -21.22 -9.88 26.50
C ILE A 887 -22.08 -9.05 25.52
N GLY A 888 -21.50 -8.66 24.40
CA GLY A 888 -22.08 -7.81 23.38
C GLY A 888 -21.28 -6.53 23.13
N ASP A 889 -21.91 -5.59 22.42
CA ASP A 889 -21.34 -4.28 22.14
C ASP A 889 -21.26 -3.43 23.42
N ILE A 890 -20.10 -2.86 23.71
CA ILE A 890 -19.84 -1.97 24.86
C ILE A 890 -20.28 -0.53 24.60
N THR A 891 -20.52 -0.14 23.34
CA THR A 891 -20.91 1.24 23.02
C THR A 891 -22.22 1.68 23.72
N PRO A 892 -23.32 0.88 23.73
CA PRO A 892 -24.51 1.24 24.50
C PRO A 892 -24.35 1.06 26.01
N GLN A 893 -23.27 0.43 26.47
CA GLN A 893 -23.01 0.15 27.89
C GLN A 893 -22.25 1.29 28.60
N GLY A 894 -22.16 2.48 27.99
CA GLY A 894 -21.49 3.64 28.58
C GLY A 894 -20.04 3.85 28.13
N LEU A 895 -19.56 3.07 27.15
CA LEU A 895 -18.21 3.14 26.60
C LEU A 895 -18.18 3.42 25.08
N PRO A 896 -18.98 4.36 24.52
CA PRO A 896 -19.10 4.56 23.07
C PRO A 896 -17.77 4.94 22.39
N PHE A 897 -16.97 5.79 23.03
CA PHE A 897 -15.71 6.29 22.49
C PHE A 897 -14.48 5.61 23.11
N TYR A 898 -14.66 4.66 24.04
CA TYR A 898 -13.55 3.96 24.65
C TYR A 898 -12.78 3.18 23.58
N SER A 899 -11.46 3.19 23.65
CA SER A 899 -10.66 2.56 22.60
C SER A 899 -9.28 2.05 23.04
N GLY A 900 -9.06 1.96 24.34
CA GLY A 900 -7.89 1.29 24.91
C GLY A 900 -8.06 -0.24 24.91
N ALA A 901 -7.72 -0.89 26.03
CA ALA A 901 -7.98 -2.30 26.24
C ALA A 901 -8.97 -2.52 27.39
N ILE A 902 -9.85 -3.51 27.26
CA ILE A 902 -10.82 -3.90 28.27
C ILE A 902 -10.54 -5.33 28.71
N THR A 903 -10.45 -5.55 30.02
CA THR A 903 -10.16 -6.87 30.60
C THR A 903 -11.41 -7.43 31.25
N TYR A 904 -11.90 -8.56 30.76
CA TYR A 904 -13.02 -9.33 31.34
C TYR A 904 -12.45 -10.34 32.33
N HIS A 905 -12.76 -10.19 33.61
CA HIS A 905 -12.23 -11.08 34.67
C HIS A 905 -13.01 -12.39 34.75
N ILE A 906 -12.29 -13.50 34.93
CA ILE A 906 -12.81 -14.87 34.99
C ILE A 906 -12.30 -15.54 36.28
N GLU A 907 -13.19 -16.18 37.01
CA GLU A 907 -12.86 -16.92 38.23
C GLU A 907 -13.20 -18.41 38.06
N GLY A 908 -12.48 -19.30 38.76
CA GLY A 908 -12.84 -20.73 38.86
C GLY A 908 -12.07 -21.71 37.94
N LEU A 909 -11.01 -21.25 37.26
CA LEU A 909 -10.18 -22.07 36.37
C LEU A 909 -8.72 -22.24 36.88
N GLN A 910 -8.49 -22.10 38.18
CA GLN A 910 -7.17 -22.26 38.77
C GLN A 910 -6.67 -23.72 38.67
N ASN A 911 -5.40 -23.90 38.31
CA ASN A 911 -4.74 -25.19 38.06
C ASN A 911 -5.31 -25.99 36.87
N THR A 912 -6.08 -25.36 35.98
CA THR A 912 -6.78 -26.01 34.88
C THR A 912 -6.14 -25.65 33.53
N LEU A 913 -5.91 -26.64 32.67
CA LEU A 913 -5.55 -26.41 31.26
C LEU A 913 -6.83 -26.35 30.44
N CYS A 914 -7.04 -25.25 29.73
CA CYS A 914 -8.25 -25.03 28.94
C CYS A 914 -7.93 -24.76 27.48
N SER A 915 -8.86 -25.08 26.59
CA SER A 915 -8.93 -24.55 25.23
C SER A 915 -9.96 -23.42 25.21
N VAL A 916 -9.54 -22.23 24.81
CA VAL A 916 -10.44 -21.07 24.68
C VAL A 916 -10.63 -20.76 23.20
N THR A 917 -11.89 -20.61 22.77
CA THR A 917 -12.27 -20.17 21.43
C THR A 917 -13.12 -18.91 21.55
N ALA A 918 -12.76 -17.84 20.85
CA ALA A 918 -13.55 -16.61 20.79
C ALA A 918 -14.24 -16.52 19.42
N PRO A 919 -15.55 -16.83 19.31
CA PRO A 919 -16.21 -16.92 18.01
C PRO A 919 -16.43 -15.57 17.32
N ASP A 920 -16.50 -14.47 18.09
CA ASP A 920 -16.74 -13.13 17.54
C ASP A 920 -16.40 -12.04 18.58
N PHE A 921 -15.67 -11.01 18.17
CA PHE A 921 -15.33 -9.85 18.98
C PHE A 921 -15.07 -8.60 18.11
N GLY A 922 -15.35 -7.42 18.66
CA GLY A 922 -15.07 -6.14 18.03
C GLY A 922 -13.84 -5.49 18.65
N GLY A 923 -12.68 -5.61 18.00
CA GLY A 923 -11.41 -5.03 18.42
C GLY A 923 -10.24 -5.55 17.57
N ALA A 924 -9.01 -5.15 17.90
CA ALA A 924 -7.81 -5.48 17.13
C ALA A 924 -7.31 -6.91 17.36
N LEU A 925 -7.37 -7.38 18.60
CA LEU A 925 -7.10 -8.76 19.00
C LEU A 925 -7.58 -9.03 20.43
N LEU A 926 -7.63 -10.32 20.77
CA LEU A 926 -7.78 -10.79 22.16
C LEU A 926 -6.44 -11.27 22.71
N LYS A 927 -6.31 -11.22 24.04
CA LYS A 927 -5.18 -11.75 24.78
C LYS A 927 -5.67 -12.46 26.03
N LEU A 928 -5.41 -13.76 26.10
CA LEU A 928 -5.78 -14.60 27.23
C LEU A 928 -4.74 -14.40 28.35
N SER A 929 -5.21 -14.24 29.58
CA SER A 929 -4.35 -14.09 30.76
C SER A 929 -4.51 -15.29 31.69
N GLY A 930 -3.40 -15.91 32.05
CA GLY A 930 -3.36 -17.04 32.97
C GLY A 930 -1.97 -17.21 33.55
N LYS A 931 -1.43 -18.43 33.50
CA LYS A 931 -0.02 -18.70 33.83
C LYS A 931 0.96 -17.99 32.89
N GLU A 932 0.53 -17.80 31.65
CA GLU A 932 1.20 -17.01 30.62
C GLU A 932 0.15 -16.15 29.91
N GLU A 933 0.61 -15.20 29.11
CA GLU A 933 -0.28 -14.44 28.23
C GLU A 933 -0.23 -15.02 26.82
N VAL A 934 -1.40 -15.27 26.21
CA VAL A 934 -1.50 -15.88 24.87
C VAL A 934 -2.37 -15.02 23.96
N PRO A 935 -1.83 -14.48 22.84
CA PRO A 935 -2.62 -13.72 21.89
C PRO A 935 -3.56 -14.64 21.08
N LEU A 936 -4.75 -14.12 20.79
CA LEU A 936 -5.75 -14.67 19.89
C LEU A 936 -6.05 -13.61 18.83
N ALA A 937 -5.25 -13.60 17.76
CA ALA A 937 -5.29 -12.55 16.75
C ALA A 937 -5.75 -13.03 15.36
N PHE A 938 -5.71 -14.34 15.10
CA PHE A 938 -6.07 -14.92 13.79
C PHE A 938 -7.11 -16.03 13.95
N PRO A 939 -7.96 -16.26 12.93
CA PRO A 939 -8.82 -17.43 12.88
C PRO A 939 -8.06 -18.74 13.15
N PRO A 940 -8.63 -19.67 13.93
CA PRO A 940 -10.01 -19.69 14.43
C PRO A 940 -10.18 -19.01 15.81
N HIS A 941 -9.28 -18.07 16.18
CA HIS A 941 -9.28 -17.41 17.48
C HIS A 941 -9.30 -18.39 18.65
N LYS A 942 -8.46 -19.42 18.54
CA LYS A 942 -8.35 -20.53 19.49
C LYS A 942 -6.93 -20.73 20.00
N ALA A 943 -6.80 -20.92 21.30
CA ALA A 943 -5.52 -21.27 21.93
C ALA A 943 -5.71 -22.09 23.21
N LEU A 944 -4.64 -22.78 23.60
CA LEU A 944 -4.54 -23.46 24.89
C LEU A 944 -3.92 -22.52 25.91
N ILE A 945 -4.44 -22.53 27.14
CA ILE A 945 -3.90 -21.73 28.24
C ILE A 945 -4.15 -22.43 29.58
N ARG A 946 -3.19 -22.29 30.50
CA ARG A 946 -3.31 -22.79 31.87
C ARG A 946 -3.67 -21.65 32.82
N ASP A 947 -4.52 -21.92 33.80
CA ASP A 947 -4.89 -21.00 34.88
C ASP A 947 -5.58 -19.72 34.38
N LEU A 948 -6.48 -19.84 33.38
CA LEU A 948 -7.18 -18.71 32.78
C LEU A 948 -7.90 -17.88 33.86
N ASN A 949 -7.59 -16.59 33.92
CA ASN A 949 -8.17 -15.65 34.89
C ASN A 949 -8.74 -14.38 34.23
N ALA A 950 -8.41 -14.10 32.96
CA ALA A 950 -9.03 -13.00 32.24
C ALA A 950 -8.92 -13.16 30.72
N ILE A 951 -9.85 -12.50 30.02
CA ILE A 951 -9.78 -12.26 28.58
C ILE A 951 -9.65 -10.76 28.37
N ARG A 952 -8.53 -10.32 27.81
CA ARG A 952 -8.28 -8.91 27.49
C ARG A 952 -8.54 -8.66 26.02
N LEU A 953 -9.44 -7.74 25.72
CA LEU A 953 -9.73 -7.24 24.38
C LEU A 953 -9.01 -5.91 24.17
N ILE A 954 -8.21 -5.82 23.11
CA ILE A 954 -7.50 -4.61 22.73
C ILE A 954 -8.24 -3.99 21.55
N LEU A 955 -8.65 -2.73 21.67
CA LEU A 955 -9.47 -2.03 20.67
C LEU A 955 -8.59 -1.29 19.66
N THR A 956 -9.21 -0.72 18.62
CA THR A 956 -8.52 -0.27 17.41
C THR A 956 -8.30 1.26 17.34
N ARG A 957 -8.89 2.04 18.26
CA ARG A 957 -9.02 3.52 18.22
C ARG A 957 -10.06 4.08 17.23
N ARG A 958 -10.78 3.23 16.49
CA ARG A 958 -11.79 3.66 15.50
C ARG A 958 -12.87 4.60 16.04
N ASN A 959 -13.40 4.34 17.23
CA ASN A 959 -14.45 5.16 17.83
C ASN A 959 -13.92 6.45 18.49
N THR A 960 -12.60 6.66 18.53
CA THR A 960 -12.00 7.90 19.07
C THR A 960 -11.49 8.81 17.96
N PHE A 961 -10.84 8.24 16.94
CA PHE A 961 -10.13 9.01 15.90
C PHE A 961 -10.58 8.73 14.47
N GLY A 962 -11.46 7.75 14.23
CA GLY A 962 -11.94 7.48 12.87
C GLY A 962 -12.93 8.53 12.38
N PRO A 963 -13.38 8.45 11.12
CA PRO A 963 -14.46 9.32 10.65
C PRO A 963 -15.74 9.00 11.44
N LEU A 964 -16.17 9.94 12.28
CA LEU A 964 -17.27 9.75 13.22
C LEU A 964 -18.65 10.05 12.61
N HIS A 965 -18.69 10.71 11.46
CA HIS A 965 -19.90 11.23 10.82
C HIS A 965 -20.14 10.71 9.40
N HIS A 966 -19.33 9.72 8.97
CA HIS A 966 -19.55 9.05 7.69
C HIS A 966 -20.66 7.99 7.84
N PRO A 967 -21.72 8.00 7.01
CA PRO A 967 -22.88 7.11 7.17
C PRO A 967 -22.52 5.63 6.97
N GLU A 968 -21.58 5.32 6.07
CA GLU A 968 -21.05 3.97 5.94
C GLU A 968 -20.01 3.72 7.02
N LYS A 969 -20.29 2.75 7.91
CA LYS A 969 -19.37 2.33 8.98
C LYS A 969 -18.04 1.88 8.41
N ARG A 970 -18.06 1.01 7.38
CA ARG A 970 -16.89 0.41 6.73
C ARG A 970 -16.76 0.94 5.30
N GLN A 971 -15.63 1.55 4.98
CA GLN A 971 -15.27 1.97 3.63
C GLN A 971 -14.26 1.00 3.00
N TYR A 972 -14.17 1.00 1.66
CA TYR A 972 -13.20 0.19 0.91
C TYR A 972 -11.74 0.60 1.20
N SER A 973 -11.50 1.90 1.28
CA SER A 973 -10.20 2.51 1.59
C SER A 973 -10.42 3.73 2.50
N TYR A 974 -9.35 4.14 3.18
CA TYR A 974 -9.37 5.31 4.07
C TYR A 974 -8.27 6.27 3.65
N SER A 975 -8.64 7.54 3.48
CA SER A 975 -7.75 8.61 3.04
C SER A 975 -8.13 9.91 3.76
N PRO A 976 -7.39 11.03 3.55
CA PRO A 976 -7.80 12.32 4.08
C PRO A 976 -9.26 12.70 3.72
N ALA A 977 -9.74 12.28 2.54
CA ALA A 977 -11.10 12.56 2.08
C ALA A 977 -12.18 11.88 2.93
N SER A 978 -11.87 10.76 3.60
CA SER A 978 -12.81 10.04 4.47
C SER A 978 -13.27 10.87 5.68
N PHE A 979 -12.53 11.92 6.05
CA PHE A 979 -12.82 12.80 7.19
C PHE A 979 -13.54 14.09 6.79
N ILE A 980 -13.48 14.44 5.50
CA ILE A 980 -13.99 15.69 4.98
C ILE A 980 -15.19 15.37 4.10
N THR A 981 -16.34 15.14 4.72
CA THR A 981 -17.52 14.63 4.03
C THR A 981 -18.64 15.66 3.96
N GLU A 982 -19.31 15.70 2.82
CA GLU A 982 -20.53 16.48 2.60
C GLU A 982 -21.69 15.53 2.26
N PRO A 983 -22.97 15.96 2.37
CA PRO A 983 -24.10 15.14 1.93
C PRO A 983 -23.90 14.65 0.49
N PRO A 984 -24.16 13.37 0.18
CA PRO A 984 -24.79 12.34 1.02
C PRO A 984 -23.85 11.56 1.96
N CYS A 985 -22.53 11.81 1.93
CA CYS A 985 -21.52 11.10 2.73
C CYS A 985 -21.36 11.64 4.16
N TRP A 986 -22.34 12.40 4.67
CA TRP A 986 -22.34 13.03 5.99
C TRP A 986 -23.64 12.72 6.75
N THR A 987 -23.53 12.47 8.06
CA THR A 987 -24.64 12.47 9.01
C THR A 987 -24.26 13.25 10.26
N ASP A 988 -25.21 14.00 10.82
CA ASP A 988 -24.97 14.67 12.09
C ASP A 988 -24.72 13.68 13.21
N SER A 989 -25.25 12.44 13.11
CA SER A 989 -25.12 11.42 14.14
C SER A 989 -23.74 10.76 14.21
N TYR A 990 -23.28 10.43 15.41
CA TYR A 990 -22.10 9.57 15.57
C TYR A 990 -22.34 8.18 14.98
N VAL A 991 -21.46 7.75 14.10
CA VAL A 991 -21.43 6.43 13.47
C VAL A 991 -20.28 5.62 14.08
N LEU A 992 -20.62 4.80 15.06
CA LEU A 992 -19.66 4.03 15.86
C LEU A 992 -19.62 2.54 15.47
N TYR A 993 -18.45 1.94 15.67
CA TYR A 993 -18.23 0.50 15.53
C TYR A 993 -18.70 -0.23 16.78
N GLU A 994 -19.25 -1.42 16.57
CA GLU A 994 -19.48 -2.38 17.63
C GLU A 994 -18.13 -2.85 18.18
N GLN A 995 -18.00 -2.85 19.51
CA GLN A 995 -16.77 -3.21 20.21
C GLN A 995 -17.08 -4.07 21.42
N GLY A 996 -16.22 -5.01 21.77
CA GLY A 996 -16.47 -5.93 22.90
C GLY A 996 -16.40 -7.40 22.51
N LEU A 997 -16.61 -8.28 23.47
CA LEU A 997 -16.88 -9.70 23.19
C LEU A 997 -18.29 -9.83 22.62
N LEU A 998 -18.43 -9.81 21.29
CA LEU A 998 -19.73 -9.78 20.61
C LEU A 998 -20.49 -11.11 20.75
N LYS A 999 -19.75 -12.21 20.91
CA LYS A 999 -20.30 -13.52 21.28
C LYS A 999 -19.56 -14.12 22.46
N LYS A 1000 -20.27 -14.95 23.22
CA LYS A 1000 -19.75 -15.62 24.41
C LYS A 1000 -18.60 -16.57 24.03
N PRO A 1001 -17.38 -16.42 24.61
CA PRO A 1001 -16.29 -17.35 24.37
C PRO A 1001 -16.63 -18.76 24.83
N GLU A 1002 -16.13 -19.76 24.12
CA GLU A 1002 -16.19 -21.17 24.54
C GLU A 1002 -14.90 -21.54 25.27
N ILE A 1003 -15.03 -22.12 26.47
CA ILE A 1003 -13.92 -22.60 27.25
C ILE A 1003 -14.13 -24.09 27.53
N LEU A 1004 -13.26 -24.93 26.98
CA LEU A 1004 -13.24 -26.37 27.22
C LEU A 1004 -12.10 -26.72 28.19
N TYR A 1005 -12.33 -27.61 29.15
CA TYR A 1005 -11.33 -28.05 30.14
C TYR A 1005 -11.36 -29.55 30.42
#